data_AF-A0A9P6YBI9-F1
#
_entry.id   AF-A0A9P6YBI9-F1
#
_cell.length_a   1.000
_cell.length_b   1.000
_cell.length_c   1.000
_cell.angle_alpha   90.00
_cell.angle_beta   90.00
_cell.angle_gamma   90.00
#
_symmetry.space_group_name_H-M   'P 1'
#
loop_
_entity.id
_entity.type
_entity.pdbx_description
1 polymer ?
#
loop_
_entity_poly.entity_id
_entity_poly.type
_entity_poly.pdbx_seq_one_letter_code
_entity_poly.pdbx_strand_id
1 'polypeptide(L)'
;MFTTVKDNQEYGGSFIHSYGSKKFVRPKLDNVLDAVAQARFNEKKWVWVEDDHEGYVRAHILNEDKDKIEIEYESGAIAFVNNSKLKAMNPPKFDMVDDMAELTHLNEPSVIHNLTVRYKAHHVYTYSGLFLVAVNPYRNLLIYTDEYIQSYKVVASIDKHLNELQNQILQANPILEAFGNAQTIRNNNSSRFGKFIRIEFNSRAQICGANIEWYLLEKSRVHYQTPKERNYHIFYQLLEADEDIKKLLLLDGTADDYNFLKQSNKRIDGVDDREEYLNLVKALDIMGLSEKEKLDLFKIVAAILHLGNISITSYLDRADIKNFDMVERACHLLGISAEGFKKSLLAPRIKAGKDWVTQAKSPAQVIASIDALAKTLYERNFGFLVERINKAIDGPNAKEKAGFIGVLDIAGFEIFEASTNSFEQLCINYTNEKLQQFFNQNMFELEQEEYRKEKINWDYIDFGKDLQPTIDLIEKINPVGILSCLEEECVAPRGSDQRFLQKLNKFCNNDDPDAKYKTTRFQDGFILKHYAGDVEYSVNGWIEKNKYPLNEDITRLLARSSQKHTAKLFEEYEEENNDRTHNHSTSSFVSMLKVRKGSGSFGTVGQRHKQQLSTLMSTLYVTHPHFVRCILPNDKKRPGEIQTKLVLDQLRCNGVLEGIRICRKGFPNRLSFDEFRKRYGILCPNLLNRESFIDGRTACQLLLDQLNLDKERYQIGMTKVFFKATVLAELEEQRDNKLGVCITQFQAHCRARLARQFQTRFSRQADAIRVMQRNARIYISLREWPWWKVYAKLKPLNAAYRVDIQMQERDQKIHTLEAQLKDQSSTANEMASRNQELENQQVELKQLILDEQSIIRELEESKQELFQKFTMAEERIEELESELNQKSKTMEENQKNLEQKADQANLELFQQLEENKTLKERLAVLEKENKDIKASLKEKQYQFDKETIEKNGKIQQLELDYKNKIDILNTEIEELKEQLNEVKSQSARDNKQNHETTVQLESEINELKQALNNETDTRNDLQTKYDCLKEDWDNLTALVKAESDQAKSRISRFDQVLNDLKAIPSS
;
A
#
# COMPACT_ATOMS: atom_id res chain seq x y z
N MET A 1 42.62 -25.58 -4.07
CA MET A 1 43.60 -26.52 -3.48
C MET A 1 42.90 -27.30 -2.39
N PHE A 2 42.95 -28.63 -2.46
CA PHE A 2 42.42 -29.54 -1.43
C PHE A 2 43.34 -29.56 -0.19
N THR A 3 42.80 -30.08 0.92
CA THR A 3 43.34 -30.21 2.31
C THR A 3 43.07 -28.96 3.18
N THR A 4 42.34 -29.01 4.30
CA THR A 4 42.16 -30.07 5.32
C THR A 4 40.79 -29.95 6.02
N VAL A 5 39.98 -31.01 5.96
CA VAL A 5 38.88 -31.28 6.92
C VAL A 5 39.28 -32.56 7.64
N LYS A 6 39.65 -32.44 8.92
CA LYS A 6 39.73 -33.55 9.88
C LYS A 6 39.11 -33.01 11.16
N ASP A 7 37.80 -33.23 11.28
CA ASP A 7 37.05 -33.28 12.55
C ASP A 7 35.57 -33.61 12.23
N ASN A 8 35.35 -34.72 11.53
CA ASN A 8 34.00 -35.28 11.29
C ASN A 8 34.08 -36.81 11.18
N GLN A 9 34.63 -37.46 12.22
CA GLN A 9 34.52 -38.90 12.41
C GLN A 9 33.95 -39.18 13.80
N GLU A 10 32.63 -39.06 13.90
CA GLU A 10 31.73 -39.91 14.67
C GLU A 10 30.31 -39.54 14.22
N TYR A 11 29.41 -40.52 14.06
CA TYR A 11 28.13 -40.44 13.32
C TYR A 11 28.20 -40.61 11.79
N GLY A 12 28.98 -41.60 11.34
CA GLY A 12 28.87 -42.17 9.99
C GLY A 12 27.75 -43.21 9.91
N GLY A 13 26.52 -42.77 9.60
CA GLY A 13 25.49 -43.62 8.99
C GLY A 13 25.57 -43.47 7.47
N SER A 14 25.82 -44.56 6.75
CA SER A 14 26.06 -44.57 5.30
C SER A 14 24.87 -44.07 4.46
N PHE A 15 25.07 -43.01 3.68
CA PHE A 15 24.16 -42.58 2.61
C PHE A 15 24.65 -43.15 1.27
N ILE A 16 24.23 -44.37 0.92
CA ILE A 16 24.32 -44.92 -0.44
C ILE A 16 23.07 -45.76 -0.70
N HIS A 17 22.36 -45.52 -1.81
CA HIS A 17 21.29 -46.41 -2.31
C HIS A 17 21.39 -46.51 -3.84
N SER A 18 21.39 -47.74 -4.33
CA SER A 18 21.49 -48.14 -5.72
C SER A 18 20.11 -48.22 -6.41
N TYR A 19 20.01 -47.66 -7.62
CA TYR A 19 18.93 -47.80 -8.60
C TYR A 19 17.55 -47.22 -8.26
N GLY A 20 17.38 -45.93 -8.59
CA GLY A 20 16.27 -45.45 -9.42
C GLY A 20 14.84 -45.71 -8.94
N SER A 21 14.45 -45.14 -7.80
CA SER A 21 13.08 -44.73 -7.40
C SER A 21 13.16 -44.25 -5.95
N LYS A 22 13.20 -42.94 -5.70
CA LYS A 22 13.14 -42.38 -4.33
C LYS A 22 12.06 -41.30 -4.26
N LYS A 23 10.85 -41.71 -3.90
CA LYS A 23 10.04 -40.87 -3.00
C LYS A 23 10.72 -40.92 -1.63
N PHE A 24 10.61 -39.84 -0.86
CA PHE A 24 10.93 -39.82 0.58
C PHE A 24 10.01 -40.84 1.28
N VAL A 25 10.36 -42.12 1.25
CA VAL A 25 9.74 -43.11 2.12
C VAL A 25 10.52 -43.02 3.41
N ARG A 26 9.80 -42.82 4.52
CA ARG A 26 10.24 -43.08 5.90
C ARG A 26 11.45 -44.01 5.90
N PRO A 27 12.59 -43.71 6.57
CA PRO A 27 13.30 -44.83 7.16
C PRO A 27 12.24 -45.51 8.02
N LYS A 28 11.75 -46.68 7.60
CA LYS A 28 10.98 -47.51 8.50
C LYS A 28 11.96 -47.78 9.63
N LEU A 29 11.87 -46.99 10.70
CA LEU A 29 12.32 -47.43 12.01
C LEU A 29 11.65 -48.80 12.16
N ASP A 30 12.46 -49.82 12.42
CA ASP A 30 11.98 -51.19 12.50
C ASP A 30 10.68 -51.24 13.31
N ASN A 31 9.63 -51.86 12.75
CA ASN A 31 8.32 -52.03 13.41
C ASN A 31 8.43 -52.55 14.86
N VAL A 32 9.56 -53.14 15.24
CA VAL A 32 9.89 -53.64 16.57
C VAL A 32 10.14 -52.51 17.58
N LEU A 33 10.89 -51.46 17.23
CA LEU A 33 11.19 -50.34 18.14
C LEU A 33 9.93 -49.50 18.42
N ASP A 34 9.13 -49.24 17.38
CA ASP A 34 7.83 -48.57 17.52
C ASP A 34 6.85 -49.41 18.34
N ALA A 35 6.83 -50.73 18.17
CA ALA A 35 5.99 -51.62 18.98
C ALA A 35 6.40 -51.63 20.47
N VAL A 36 7.70 -51.61 20.78
CA VAL A 36 8.21 -51.53 22.16
C VAL A 36 7.91 -50.17 22.79
N ALA A 37 8.11 -49.07 22.05
CA ALA A 37 7.76 -47.73 22.52
C ALA A 37 6.25 -47.59 22.76
N GLN A 38 5.42 -48.15 21.87
CA GLN A 38 3.97 -48.18 22.03
C GLN A 38 3.53 -49.04 23.23
N ALA A 39 4.20 -50.16 23.48
CA ALA A 39 3.93 -50.99 24.67
C ALA A 39 4.21 -50.22 25.96
N ARG A 40 5.38 -49.56 26.07
CA ARG A 40 5.74 -48.70 27.22
C ARG A 40 4.81 -47.49 27.39
N PHE A 41 4.32 -46.93 26.29
CA PHE A 41 3.35 -45.84 26.34
C PHE A 41 2.01 -46.32 26.91
N ASN A 42 1.58 -47.55 26.60
CA ASN A 42 0.32 -48.08 27.08
C ASN A 42 0.36 -48.51 28.56
N GLU A 43 1.55 -48.71 29.15
CA GLU A 43 1.73 -49.07 30.56
C GLU A 43 1.36 -47.92 31.52
N LYS A 44 1.45 -46.67 31.08
CA LYS A 44 1.27 -45.47 31.91
C LYS A 44 0.38 -44.44 31.21
N LYS A 45 -0.43 -43.68 31.95
CA LYS A 45 -1.27 -42.61 31.38
C LYS A 45 -0.46 -41.32 31.23
N TRP A 46 0.21 -41.17 30.08
CA TRP A 46 1.08 -40.02 29.78
C TRP A 46 0.30 -38.74 29.45
N VAL A 47 0.78 -37.62 30.00
CA VAL A 47 0.23 -36.27 29.84
C VAL A 47 1.35 -35.24 29.71
N TRP A 48 1.02 -34.10 29.11
CA TRP A 48 1.85 -32.91 29.07
C TRP A 48 1.44 -31.95 30.18
N VAL A 49 2.44 -31.34 30.81
CA VAL A 49 2.29 -30.37 31.92
C VAL A 49 3.00 -29.09 31.52
N GLU A 50 2.36 -27.95 31.76
CA GLU A 50 2.94 -26.63 31.49
C GLU A 50 4.09 -26.32 32.45
N ASP A 51 5.21 -25.86 31.90
CA ASP A 51 6.44 -25.51 32.64
C ASP A 51 6.91 -24.10 32.21
N ASP A 52 7.37 -23.30 33.17
CA ASP A 52 7.74 -21.90 32.93
C ASP A 52 9.04 -21.75 32.10
N HIS A 53 9.91 -22.76 32.09
CA HIS A 53 11.20 -22.74 31.39
C HIS A 53 11.19 -23.51 30.07
N GLU A 54 10.68 -24.74 30.07
CA GLU A 54 10.62 -25.62 28.90
C GLU A 54 9.28 -25.53 28.14
N GLY A 55 8.32 -24.75 28.62
CA GLY A 55 6.98 -24.61 28.05
C GLY A 55 6.08 -25.80 28.37
N TYR A 56 6.48 -27.02 27.98
CA TYR A 56 5.77 -28.25 28.31
C TYR A 56 6.71 -29.42 28.55
N VAL A 57 6.45 -30.14 29.64
CA VAL A 57 7.20 -31.33 30.06
C VAL A 57 6.31 -32.57 30.12
N ARG A 58 6.92 -33.75 30.01
CA ARG A 58 6.21 -35.03 30.07
C ARG A 58 6.03 -35.48 31.52
N ALA A 59 4.83 -35.94 31.83
CA ALA A 59 4.50 -36.59 33.09
C ALA A 59 3.52 -37.74 32.85
N HIS A 60 3.32 -38.57 33.87
CA HIS A 60 2.27 -39.57 33.86
C HIS A 60 1.44 -39.49 35.14
N ILE A 61 0.16 -39.85 35.03
CA ILE A 61 -0.80 -39.76 36.13
C ILE A 61 -0.61 -40.97 37.07
N LEU A 62 -0.47 -40.69 38.37
CA LEU A 62 -0.44 -41.70 39.43
C LEU A 62 -1.84 -41.90 40.04
N ASN A 63 -2.54 -40.81 40.36
CA ASN A 63 -3.83 -40.85 41.04
C ASN A 63 -4.75 -39.70 40.60
N GLU A 64 -6.04 -39.97 40.39
CA GLU A 64 -7.05 -39.01 39.93
C GLU A 64 -8.03 -38.65 41.05
N ASP A 65 -7.66 -37.71 41.93
CA ASP A 65 -8.58 -37.09 42.89
C ASP A 65 -9.34 -35.90 42.27
N LYS A 66 -10.56 -35.63 42.76
CA LYS A 66 -11.58 -34.77 42.09
C LYS A 66 -11.16 -33.32 41.81
N ASP A 67 -10.18 -32.76 42.52
CA ASP A 67 -9.72 -31.36 42.32
C ASP A 67 -8.26 -31.23 41.90
N LYS A 68 -7.36 -32.13 42.32
CA LYS A 68 -5.93 -32.11 42.00
C LYS A 68 -5.46 -33.51 41.62
N ILE A 69 -4.81 -33.63 40.47
CA ILE A 69 -4.30 -34.89 39.94
C ILE A 69 -2.84 -35.03 40.37
N GLU A 70 -2.50 -36.19 40.92
CA GLU A 70 -1.13 -36.53 41.29
C GLU A 70 -0.40 -37.04 40.04
N ILE A 71 0.68 -36.35 39.68
CA ILE A 71 1.50 -36.66 38.51
C ILE A 71 2.95 -36.91 38.90
N GLU A 72 3.63 -37.78 38.17
CA GLU A 72 5.08 -37.99 38.26
C GLU A 72 5.73 -37.55 36.94
N TYR A 73 6.65 -36.59 37.04
CA TYR A 73 7.47 -36.11 35.93
C TYR A 73 8.50 -37.18 35.51
N GLU A 74 9.02 -37.07 34.29
CA GLU A 74 10.08 -37.96 33.79
C GLU A 74 11.39 -37.87 34.62
N SER A 75 11.57 -36.78 35.38
CA SER A 75 12.66 -36.61 36.36
C SER A 75 12.47 -37.41 37.67
N GLY A 76 11.31 -38.05 37.87
CA GLY A 76 10.94 -38.76 39.10
C GLY A 76 10.37 -37.84 40.20
N ALA A 77 10.17 -36.55 39.92
CA ALA A 77 9.51 -35.64 40.85
C ALA A 77 7.99 -35.81 40.81
N ILE A 78 7.34 -35.78 41.97
CA ILE A 78 5.87 -35.88 42.08
C ILE A 78 5.29 -34.50 42.38
N ALA A 79 4.20 -34.14 41.70
CA ALA A 79 3.47 -32.90 41.93
C ALA A 79 1.96 -33.07 41.83
N PHE A 80 1.22 -32.18 42.50
CA PHE A 80 -0.24 -32.10 42.39
C PHE A 80 -0.63 -30.96 41.47
N VAL A 81 -1.26 -31.28 40.34
CA VAL A 81 -1.60 -30.33 39.29
C VAL A 81 -3.10 -30.37 38.99
N ASN A 82 -3.71 -29.20 38.76
CA ASN A 82 -5.10 -29.13 38.33
C ASN A 82 -5.29 -29.75 36.95
N ASN A 83 -6.41 -30.46 36.75
CA ASN A 83 -6.74 -31.09 35.47
C ASN A 83 -6.74 -30.12 34.28
N SER A 84 -7.07 -28.83 34.49
CA SER A 84 -7.07 -27.81 33.42
C SER A 84 -5.68 -27.56 32.80
N LYS A 85 -4.60 -27.78 33.57
CA LYS A 85 -3.22 -27.61 33.12
C LYS A 85 -2.64 -28.85 32.44
N LEU A 86 -3.32 -30.00 32.51
CA LEU A 86 -2.89 -31.22 31.85
C LEU A 86 -3.40 -31.27 30.41
N LYS A 87 -2.56 -31.71 29.47
CA LYS A 87 -2.94 -31.98 28.08
C LYS A 87 -2.62 -33.43 27.72
N ALA A 88 -3.50 -34.10 26.98
CA ALA A 88 -3.29 -35.48 26.56
C ALA A 88 -2.07 -35.64 25.64
N MET A 89 -1.28 -36.70 25.83
CA MET A 89 -0.12 -36.99 24.99
C MET A 89 -0.50 -37.90 23.82
N ASN A 90 0.03 -37.64 22.63
CA ASN A 90 -0.14 -38.55 21.49
C ASN A 90 0.73 -39.80 21.66
N PRO A 91 0.24 -40.98 21.21
CA PRO A 91 1.07 -42.19 21.17
C PRO A 91 2.29 -42.04 20.25
N PRO A 92 3.41 -42.76 20.52
CA PRO A 92 4.65 -42.69 19.74
C PRO A 92 4.49 -42.98 18.24
N LYS A 93 3.45 -43.71 17.82
CA LYS A 93 3.15 -43.94 16.39
C LYS A 93 2.94 -42.64 15.59
N PHE A 94 2.62 -41.54 16.27
CA PHE A 94 2.44 -40.20 15.71
C PHE A 94 3.70 -39.32 15.82
N ASP A 95 4.83 -39.88 16.25
CA ASP A 95 6.10 -39.18 16.16
C ASP A 95 6.54 -39.10 14.69
N MET A 96 7.19 -38.00 14.32
CA MET A 96 7.73 -37.76 12.97
C MET A 96 6.66 -37.72 11.87
N VAL A 97 5.41 -37.40 12.20
CA VAL A 97 4.32 -37.29 11.21
C VAL A 97 4.61 -36.14 10.23
N ASP A 98 4.37 -36.39 8.94
CA ASP A 98 4.60 -35.41 7.87
C ASP A 98 3.53 -34.33 7.81
N ASP A 99 2.28 -34.64 8.17
CA ASP A 99 1.18 -33.66 8.29
C ASP A 99 0.58 -33.63 9.71
N MET A 100 0.75 -32.51 10.41
CA MET A 100 0.26 -32.34 11.78
C MET A 100 -1.27 -32.38 11.91
N ALA A 101 -2.01 -32.30 10.80
CA ALA A 101 -3.46 -32.52 10.80
C ALA A 101 -3.84 -33.98 11.16
N GLU A 102 -2.92 -34.93 11.03
CA GLU A 102 -3.13 -36.36 11.34
C GLU A 102 -3.00 -36.69 12.84
N LEU A 103 -2.52 -35.75 13.66
CA LEU A 103 -2.36 -35.95 15.11
C LEU A 103 -3.72 -36.23 15.78
N THR A 104 -3.79 -37.25 16.64
CA THR A 104 -5.05 -37.61 17.33
C THR A 104 -5.46 -36.54 18.33
N HIS A 105 -4.56 -36.18 19.24
CA HIS A 105 -4.73 -35.10 20.20
C HIS A 105 -4.05 -33.84 19.66
N LEU A 106 -4.84 -32.91 19.14
CA LEU A 106 -4.33 -31.64 18.61
C LEU A 106 -4.26 -30.59 19.72
N ASN A 107 -3.13 -30.56 20.40
CA ASN A 107 -2.79 -29.58 21.42
C ASN A 107 -1.40 -29.00 21.16
N GLU A 108 -1.12 -27.85 21.79
CA GLU A 108 0.15 -27.13 21.65
C GLU A 108 1.40 -28.01 21.89
N PRO A 109 1.48 -28.79 22.98
CA PRO A 109 2.67 -29.62 23.22
C PRO A 109 2.86 -30.72 22.16
N SER A 110 1.78 -31.27 21.60
CA SER A 110 1.91 -32.31 20.55
C SER A 110 2.50 -31.78 19.25
N VAL A 111 2.09 -30.57 18.85
CA VAL A 111 2.62 -29.89 17.64
C VAL A 111 4.11 -29.61 17.83
N ILE A 112 4.48 -29.03 18.97
CA ILE A 112 5.86 -28.71 19.32
C ILE A 112 6.72 -29.96 19.40
N HIS A 113 6.23 -31.01 20.05
CA HIS A 113 6.94 -32.28 20.18
C HIS A 113 7.24 -32.86 18.79
N ASN A 114 6.24 -32.91 17.90
CA ASN A 114 6.46 -33.39 16.53
C ASN A 114 7.50 -32.54 15.78
N LEU A 115 7.39 -31.21 15.84
CA LEU A 115 8.37 -30.30 15.22
C LEU A 115 9.78 -30.49 15.80
N THR A 116 9.89 -30.70 17.11
CA THR A 116 11.16 -30.90 17.82
C THR A 116 11.85 -32.19 17.40
N VAL A 117 11.10 -33.30 17.34
CA VAL A 117 11.65 -34.59 16.91
C VAL A 117 12.05 -34.53 15.42
N ARG A 118 11.22 -33.91 14.57
CA ARG A 118 11.52 -33.70 13.14
C ARG A 118 12.76 -32.84 12.92
N TYR A 119 12.87 -31.74 13.65
CA TYR A 119 14.03 -30.85 13.57
C TYR A 119 15.33 -31.57 13.96
N LYS A 120 15.31 -32.34 15.06
CA LYS A 120 16.44 -33.17 15.49
C LYS A 120 16.82 -34.23 14.45
N ALA A 121 15.83 -34.80 13.75
CA ALA A 121 16.04 -35.73 12.64
C ALA A 121 16.38 -35.04 11.29
N HIS A 122 16.58 -33.72 11.27
CA HIS A 122 16.91 -32.91 10.09
C HIS A 122 15.78 -32.79 9.05
N HIS A 123 14.54 -33.06 9.47
CA HIS A 123 13.32 -32.78 8.72
C HIS A 123 12.79 -31.40 9.11
N VAL A 124 13.10 -30.39 8.28
CA VAL A 124 12.76 -28.99 8.58
C VAL A 124 11.38 -28.57 8.09
N TYR A 125 10.82 -29.29 7.11
CA TYR A 125 9.52 -29.00 6.51
C TYR A 125 8.46 -29.98 7.02
N THR A 126 7.32 -29.45 7.47
CA THR A 126 6.20 -30.24 8.00
C THR A 126 4.88 -29.63 7.55
N TYR A 127 3.98 -30.44 6.99
CA TYR A 127 2.65 -30.00 6.60
C TYR A 127 1.77 -29.74 7.82
N SER A 128 0.85 -28.79 7.66
CA SER A 128 -0.17 -28.39 8.64
C SER A 128 -1.52 -28.32 7.94
N GLY A 129 -1.88 -29.36 7.20
CA GLY A 129 -2.99 -29.36 6.24
C GLY A 129 -2.70 -28.49 5.01
N LEU A 130 -3.33 -27.32 4.93
CA LEU A 130 -3.31 -26.44 3.74
C LEU A 130 -2.04 -25.59 3.59
N PHE A 131 -1.18 -25.55 4.61
CA PHE A 131 0.04 -24.75 4.62
C PHE A 131 1.22 -25.54 5.20
N LEU A 132 2.44 -25.05 4.94
CA LEU A 132 3.68 -25.69 5.37
C LEU A 132 4.32 -24.93 6.54
N VAL A 133 4.85 -25.64 7.53
CA VAL A 133 5.70 -25.09 8.58
C VAL A 133 7.16 -25.45 8.27
N ALA A 134 8.04 -24.46 8.29
CA ALA A 134 9.46 -24.61 8.02
C ALA A 134 10.28 -24.13 9.22
N VAL A 135 11.00 -25.04 9.90
CA VAL A 135 11.88 -24.68 11.04
C VAL A 135 13.30 -24.42 10.53
N ASN A 136 13.83 -23.23 10.76
CA ASN A 136 15.14 -22.83 10.21
C ASN A 136 16.29 -23.74 10.74
N PRO A 137 17.04 -24.46 9.88
CA PRO A 137 18.15 -25.31 10.34
C PRO A 137 19.41 -24.56 10.78
N TYR A 138 19.57 -23.28 10.41
CA TYR A 138 20.83 -22.52 10.55
C TYR A 138 22.07 -23.20 9.96
N ARG A 139 21.88 -24.16 9.05
CA ARG A 139 22.97 -24.86 8.34
C ARG A 139 22.48 -25.38 7.01
N ASN A 140 23.42 -25.57 6.09
CA ASN A 140 23.12 -26.15 4.78
C ASN A 140 22.79 -27.64 4.92
N LEU A 141 21.61 -28.02 4.44
CA LEU A 141 21.16 -29.40 4.33
C LEU A 141 21.40 -29.90 2.90
N LEU A 142 21.78 -31.16 2.73
CA LEU A 142 22.03 -31.79 1.43
C LEU A 142 20.73 -32.14 0.66
N ILE A 143 19.69 -31.34 0.84
CA ILE A 143 18.36 -31.51 0.23
C ILE A 143 18.12 -30.58 -0.97
N TYR A 144 19.11 -29.76 -1.34
CA TYR A 144 19.03 -28.83 -2.47
C TYR A 144 20.02 -29.18 -3.59
N THR A 145 20.55 -30.41 -3.60
CA THR A 145 21.44 -30.88 -4.65
C THR A 145 20.66 -31.16 -5.94
N ASP A 146 21.35 -31.09 -7.09
CA ASP A 146 20.73 -31.39 -8.39
C ASP A 146 20.12 -32.78 -8.44
N GLU A 147 20.74 -33.77 -7.79
CA GLU A 147 20.20 -35.12 -7.68
C GLU A 147 18.86 -35.15 -6.95
N TYR A 148 18.75 -34.37 -5.87
CA TYR A 148 17.53 -34.26 -5.09
C TYR A 148 16.44 -33.54 -5.89
N ILE A 149 16.77 -32.39 -6.52
CA ILE A 149 15.85 -31.66 -7.39
C ILE A 149 15.34 -32.55 -8.53
N GLN A 150 16.22 -33.35 -9.15
CA GLN A 150 15.86 -34.30 -10.20
C GLN A 150 14.89 -35.37 -9.72
N SER A 151 14.94 -35.81 -8.46
CA SER A 151 13.95 -36.76 -7.93
C SER A 151 12.52 -36.18 -7.84
N TYR A 152 12.38 -34.85 -7.79
CA TYR A 152 11.09 -34.17 -7.81
C TYR A 152 10.64 -33.76 -9.22
N LYS A 153 11.52 -33.83 -10.22
CA LYS A 153 11.16 -33.53 -11.62
C LYS A 153 10.44 -34.72 -12.25
N VAL A 154 9.16 -34.52 -12.58
CA VAL A 154 8.32 -35.54 -13.27
C VAL A 154 8.67 -35.67 -14.76
N VAL A 155 9.36 -34.68 -15.35
CA VAL A 155 9.77 -34.68 -16.77
C VAL A 155 11.20 -34.17 -16.92
N ALA A 156 12.05 -34.97 -17.57
CA ALA A 156 13.35 -34.51 -18.05
C ALA A 156 13.16 -33.78 -19.38
N SER A 157 13.22 -32.45 -19.36
CA SER A 157 13.35 -31.62 -20.55
C SER A 157 14.63 -30.80 -20.42
N ILE A 158 15.57 -31.03 -21.33
CA ILE A 158 16.83 -30.28 -21.43
C ILE A 158 16.68 -29.37 -22.64
N ASP A 159 16.27 -28.13 -22.41
CA ASP A 159 16.45 -27.04 -23.36
C ASP A 159 17.57 -26.13 -22.85
N LYS A 160 18.65 -26.03 -23.61
CA LYS A 160 19.87 -25.31 -23.23
C LYS A 160 19.62 -23.80 -23.04
N HIS A 161 18.62 -23.25 -23.73
CA HIS A 161 18.21 -21.84 -23.64
C HIS A 161 17.38 -21.52 -22.39
N LEU A 162 16.72 -22.53 -21.81
CA LEU A 162 15.97 -22.40 -20.55
C LEU A 162 16.92 -22.19 -19.36
N ASN A 163 18.13 -22.75 -19.43
CA ASN A 163 19.13 -22.65 -18.38
C ASN A 163 19.68 -21.22 -18.21
N GLU A 164 19.76 -20.41 -19.28
CA GLU A 164 20.34 -19.06 -19.19
C GLU A 164 19.41 -18.10 -18.46
N LEU A 165 18.13 -18.05 -18.84
CA LEU A 165 17.11 -17.25 -18.13
C LEU A 165 16.94 -17.72 -16.68
N GLN A 166 16.93 -19.03 -16.43
CA GLN A 166 16.87 -19.57 -15.08
C GLN A 166 18.09 -19.15 -14.24
N ASN A 167 19.29 -19.22 -14.82
CA ASN A 167 20.50 -18.75 -14.14
C ASN A 167 20.43 -17.25 -13.86
N GLN A 168 19.95 -16.43 -14.79
CA GLN A 168 19.77 -14.99 -14.56
C GLN A 168 18.80 -14.74 -13.41
N ILE A 169 17.64 -15.39 -13.38
CA ILE A 169 16.68 -15.27 -12.27
C ILE A 169 17.34 -15.63 -10.92
N LEU A 170 18.16 -16.67 -10.87
CA LEU A 170 18.87 -17.07 -9.65
C LEU A 170 19.93 -16.05 -9.23
N GLN A 171 20.68 -15.48 -10.19
CA GLN A 171 21.71 -14.46 -9.93
C GLN A 171 21.13 -13.10 -9.53
N ALA A 172 19.81 -12.89 -9.64
CA ALA A 172 19.17 -11.67 -9.14
C ALA A 172 19.29 -11.55 -7.62
N ASN A 173 19.23 -12.68 -6.90
CA ASN A 173 19.22 -12.67 -5.44
C ASN A 173 20.51 -12.11 -4.85
N PRO A 174 21.74 -12.58 -5.19
CA PRO A 174 22.97 -11.99 -4.66
C PRO A 174 23.07 -10.46 -4.84
N ILE A 175 22.59 -9.94 -5.97
CA ILE A 175 22.58 -8.50 -6.24
C ILE A 175 21.62 -7.78 -5.28
N LEU A 176 20.41 -8.30 -5.14
CA LEU A 176 19.41 -7.75 -4.23
C LEU A 176 19.81 -7.88 -2.76
N GLU A 177 20.51 -8.96 -2.39
CA GLU A 177 21.03 -9.16 -1.04
C GLU A 177 22.15 -8.16 -0.72
N ALA A 178 23.07 -7.91 -1.65
CA ALA A 178 24.13 -6.91 -1.45
C ALA A 178 23.57 -5.50 -1.17
N PHE A 179 22.58 -5.05 -1.96
CA PHE A 179 22.01 -3.70 -1.84
C PHE A 179 20.79 -3.59 -0.92
N GLY A 180 20.13 -4.70 -0.59
CA GLY A 180 18.87 -4.70 0.14
C GLY A 180 18.94 -5.37 1.51
N ASN A 181 19.99 -6.15 1.81
CA ASN A 181 20.14 -6.81 3.09
C ASN A 181 21.15 -6.12 3.99
N ALA A 182 20.93 -6.28 5.28
CA ALA A 182 21.83 -5.84 6.34
C ALA A 182 21.80 -6.84 7.51
N GLN A 183 22.74 -6.71 8.44
CA GLN A 183 22.72 -7.50 9.68
C GLN A 183 21.91 -6.77 10.76
N THR A 184 20.97 -7.50 11.36
CA THR A 184 20.26 -7.12 12.59
C THR A 184 20.75 -7.97 13.76
N ILE A 185 20.32 -7.64 14.98
CA ILE A 185 20.65 -8.43 16.18
C ILE A 185 20.22 -9.90 16.00
N ARG A 186 19.03 -10.13 15.40
CA ARG A 186 18.43 -11.47 15.26
C ARG A 186 18.79 -12.20 13.96
N ASN A 187 19.22 -11.50 12.91
CA ASN A 187 19.55 -12.13 11.62
C ASN A 187 20.80 -11.48 10.98
N ASN A 188 21.77 -12.31 10.58
CA ASN A 188 23.01 -11.85 9.96
C ASN A 188 22.83 -11.36 8.51
N ASN A 189 21.84 -11.90 7.79
CA ASN A 189 21.51 -11.52 6.43
C ASN A 189 20.01 -11.24 6.33
N SER A 190 19.58 -10.11 6.91
CA SER A 190 18.18 -9.70 6.98
C SER A 190 17.81 -8.82 5.80
N SER A 191 16.83 -9.26 5.00
CA SER A 191 16.19 -8.40 4.01
C SER A 191 15.57 -7.19 4.69
N ARG A 192 15.96 -5.98 4.31
CA ARG A 192 15.40 -4.70 4.80
C ARG A 192 14.50 -4.03 3.76
N PHE A 193 13.94 -4.85 2.88
CA PHE A 193 12.95 -4.51 1.88
C PHE A 193 12.07 -5.76 1.64
N GLY A 194 10.84 -5.55 1.18
CA GLY A 194 9.99 -6.61 0.65
C GLY A 194 10.26 -6.82 -0.83
N LYS A 195 10.29 -8.07 -1.27
CA LYS A 195 10.39 -8.45 -2.68
C LYS A 195 9.23 -9.37 -3.06
N PHE A 196 8.57 -9.04 -4.14
CA PHE A 196 7.56 -9.88 -4.78
C PHE A 196 8.09 -10.30 -6.14
N ILE A 197 8.51 -11.56 -6.23
CA ILE A 197 9.08 -12.15 -7.44
C ILE A 197 7.97 -12.85 -8.20
N ARG A 198 7.57 -12.31 -9.35
CA ARG A 198 6.61 -12.91 -10.26
C ARG A 198 7.35 -13.71 -11.32
N ILE A 199 7.21 -15.03 -11.29
CA ILE A 199 7.76 -15.93 -12.30
C ILE A 199 6.65 -16.22 -13.31
N GLU A 200 6.90 -15.92 -14.58
CA GLU A 200 5.91 -15.99 -15.65
C GLU A 200 6.07 -17.27 -16.47
N PHE A 201 4.93 -17.85 -16.86
CA PHE A 201 4.85 -19.11 -17.59
C PHE A 201 4.12 -18.92 -18.92
N ASN A 202 4.61 -19.61 -19.94
CA ASN A 202 3.91 -19.73 -21.22
C ASN A 202 2.80 -20.79 -21.19
N SER A 203 2.02 -20.91 -22.27
CA SER A 203 0.96 -21.92 -22.41
C SER A 203 1.43 -23.38 -22.33
N ARG A 204 2.75 -23.63 -22.38
CA ARG A 204 3.39 -24.94 -22.19
C ARG A 204 3.89 -25.16 -20.75
N ALA A 205 3.57 -24.27 -19.82
CA ALA A 205 4.03 -24.26 -18.44
C ALA A 205 5.58 -24.19 -18.29
N GLN A 206 6.25 -23.53 -19.23
CA GLN A 206 7.69 -23.24 -19.16
C GLN A 206 7.91 -21.79 -18.73
N ILE A 207 8.98 -21.54 -17.97
CA ILE A 207 9.35 -20.18 -17.55
C ILE A 207 9.74 -19.36 -18.79
N CYS A 208 9.04 -18.26 -19.02
CA CYS A 208 9.31 -17.35 -20.15
C CYS A 208 9.87 -15.99 -19.71
N GLY A 209 9.71 -15.62 -18.44
CA GLY A 209 10.21 -14.37 -17.88
C GLY A 209 9.99 -14.30 -16.38
N ALA A 210 10.49 -13.23 -15.76
CA ALA A 210 10.19 -12.90 -14.37
C ALA A 210 10.15 -11.37 -14.18
N ASN A 211 9.49 -10.92 -13.12
CA ASN A 211 9.44 -9.52 -12.72
C ASN A 211 9.56 -9.43 -11.19
N ILE A 212 10.43 -8.56 -10.70
CA ILE A 212 10.66 -8.34 -9.27
C ILE A 212 10.11 -6.96 -8.91
N GLU A 213 9.10 -6.95 -8.06
CA GLU A 213 8.57 -5.73 -7.44
C GLU A 213 9.16 -5.60 -6.04
N TRP A 214 9.68 -4.42 -5.72
CA TRP A 214 10.22 -4.14 -4.39
C TRP A 214 9.31 -3.19 -3.63
N TYR A 215 9.26 -3.41 -2.32
CA TYR A 215 8.44 -2.65 -1.38
C TYR A 215 9.31 -2.29 -0.18
N LEU A 216 9.04 -1.17 0.48
CA LEU A 216 9.48 -0.91 1.86
C LEU A 216 10.99 -1.04 2.14
N LEU A 217 11.82 -0.40 1.33
CA LEU A 217 13.25 -0.27 1.65
C LEU A 217 13.44 0.60 2.92
N GLU A 218 14.12 0.07 3.95
CA GLU A 218 14.43 0.77 5.19
C GLU A 218 15.53 1.83 4.97
N LYS A 219 15.13 3.01 4.49
CA LYS A 219 16.06 4.08 4.09
C LYS A 219 16.87 4.62 5.27
N SER A 220 16.28 4.68 6.46
CA SER A 220 16.94 5.25 7.64
C SER A 220 18.23 4.53 8.00
N ARG A 221 18.35 3.24 7.68
CA ARG A 221 19.57 2.45 7.88
C ARG A 221 20.80 3.01 7.17
N VAL A 222 20.64 3.76 6.08
CA VAL A 222 21.76 4.32 5.31
C VAL A 222 22.64 5.23 6.16
N HIS A 223 22.04 6.03 7.05
CA HIS A 223 22.74 7.04 7.86
C HIS A 223 22.84 6.68 9.35
N TYR A 224 21.89 5.92 9.88
CA TYR A 224 21.84 5.55 11.30
C TYR A 224 21.56 4.06 11.47
N GLN A 225 22.28 3.42 12.40
CA GLN A 225 22.06 2.02 12.77
C GLN A 225 22.04 1.89 14.30
N THR A 226 21.27 0.95 14.82
CA THR A 226 21.32 0.61 16.23
C THR A 226 22.63 -0.10 16.58
N PRO A 227 23.14 0.05 17.82
CA PRO A 227 24.38 -0.61 18.23
C PRO A 227 24.32 -2.13 18.02
N LYS A 228 25.41 -2.71 17.48
CA LYS A 228 25.55 -4.13 17.08
C LYS A 228 24.86 -4.53 15.77
N GLU A 229 24.19 -3.60 15.07
CA GLU A 229 23.69 -3.83 13.72
C GLU A 229 24.68 -3.36 12.65
N ARG A 230 24.53 -3.88 11.43
CA ARG A 230 25.31 -3.47 10.25
C ARG A 230 24.46 -2.59 9.34
N ASN A 231 25.13 -1.74 8.58
CA ASN A 231 24.54 -1.07 7.41
C ASN A 231 24.37 -2.08 6.25
N TYR A 232 23.88 -1.66 5.08
CA TYR A 232 23.74 -2.53 3.91
C TYR A 232 25.07 -3.14 3.47
N HIS A 233 25.07 -4.41 3.07
CA HIS A 233 26.29 -5.20 2.81
C HIS A 233 27.18 -4.58 1.73
N ILE A 234 26.58 -3.97 0.70
CA ILE A 234 27.28 -3.33 -0.42
C ILE A 234 28.34 -2.32 0.05
N PHE A 235 28.10 -1.59 1.15
CA PHE A 235 29.07 -0.61 1.64
C PHE A 235 30.39 -1.25 2.05
N TYR A 236 30.35 -2.45 2.65
CA TYR A 236 31.54 -3.15 3.12
C TYR A 236 32.19 -3.95 2.00
N GLN A 237 31.38 -4.59 1.15
CA GLN A 237 31.85 -5.26 -0.06
C GLN A 237 32.64 -4.31 -0.97
N LEU A 238 32.19 -3.04 -1.09
CA LEU A 238 32.86 -2.04 -1.92
C LEU A 238 34.18 -1.52 -1.31
N LEU A 239 34.31 -1.52 0.03
CA LEU A 239 35.57 -1.18 0.71
C LEU A 239 36.65 -2.28 0.54
N GLU A 240 36.22 -3.52 0.31
CA GLU A 240 37.09 -4.67 0.01
C GLU A 240 37.25 -4.93 -1.51
N ALA A 241 36.80 -4.00 -2.36
CA ALA A 241 36.95 -4.07 -3.81
C ALA A 241 38.41 -3.94 -4.27
N ASP A 242 38.65 -4.23 -5.54
CA ASP A 242 39.97 -4.09 -6.16
C ASP A 242 40.51 -2.65 -6.05
N GLU A 243 41.81 -2.51 -5.83
CA GLU A 243 42.49 -1.22 -5.60
C GLU A 243 42.24 -0.18 -6.70
N ASP A 244 42.14 -0.62 -7.95
CA ASP A 244 41.87 0.26 -9.09
C ASP A 244 40.45 0.86 -9.02
N ILE A 245 39.47 0.06 -8.59
CA ILE A 245 38.09 0.51 -8.40
C ILE A 245 38.01 1.46 -7.21
N LYS A 246 38.68 1.14 -6.09
CA LYS A 246 38.70 2.01 -4.91
C LYS A 246 39.28 3.39 -5.20
N LYS A 247 40.37 3.46 -5.98
CA LYS A 247 40.94 4.75 -6.44
C LYS A 247 39.98 5.54 -7.31
N LEU A 248 39.27 4.88 -8.23
CA LEU A 248 38.25 5.53 -9.06
C LEU A 248 37.05 6.06 -8.25
N LEU A 249 36.75 5.42 -7.12
CA LEU A 249 35.67 5.78 -6.20
C LEU A 249 36.12 6.69 -5.04
N LEU A 250 37.41 7.06 -5.01
CA LEU A 250 38.02 7.87 -3.95
C LEU A 250 37.86 7.25 -2.55
N LEU A 251 37.90 5.91 -2.48
CA LEU A 251 37.78 5.14 -1.24
C LEU A 251 39.17 4.76 -0.71
N ASP A 252 39.74 5.64 0.12
CA ASP A 252 41.11 5.50 0.63
C ASP A 252 41.18 4.91 2.05
N GLY A 253 40.02 4.75 2.71
CA GLY A 253 39.92 4.40 4.13
C GLY A 253 39.28 3.04 4.40
N THR A 254 39.21 2.70 5.67
CA THR A 254 38.49 1.54 6.20
C THR A 254 37.08 1.94 6.66
N ALA A 255 36.25 0.97 7.07
CA ALA A 255 34.89 1.26 7.57
C ALA A 255 34.85 2.27 8.74
N ASP A 256 35.93 2.41 9.52
CA ASP A 256 36.03 3.37 10.63
C ASP A 256 36.15 4.83 10.19
N ASP A 257 36.61 5.07 8.97
CA ASP A 257 36.85 6.39 8.42
C ASP A 257 35.56 7.04 7.89
N TYR A 258 34.46 6.27 7.82
CA TYR A 258 33.16 6.72 7.30
C TYR A 258 32.12 6.81 8.41
N ASN A 259 31.59 8.00 8.69
CA ASN A 259 30.66 8.24 9.80
C ASN A 259 29.40 7.37 9.76
N PHE A 260 28.83 7.12 8.57
CA PHE A 260 27.67 6.26 8.38
C PHE A 260 27.93 4.77 8.62
N LEU A 261 29.19 4.36 8.78
CA LEU A 261 29.62 2.99 9.10
C LEU A 261 30.34 2.91 10.45
N LYS A 262 30.69 4.04 11.06
CA LYS A 262 31.54 4.08 12.26
C LYS A 262 30.91 3.39 13.47
N GLN A 263 29.59 3.48 13.60
CA GLN A 263 28.84 2.91 14.72
C GLN A 263 28.31 1.50 14.46
N SER A 264 28.52 0.97 13.25
CA SER A 264 27.98 -0.31 12.83
C SER A 264 28.92 -1.47 13.20
N ASN A 265 28.36 -2.68 13.22
CA ASN A 265 29.16 -3.88 13.28
C ASN A 265 29.90 -4.09 11.95
N LYS A 266 31.21 -4.35 12.02
CA LYS A 266 32.08 -4.38 10.83
C LYS A 266 32.19 -5.76 10.22
N ARG A 267 32.11 -6.81 11.04
CA ARG A 267 32.32 -8.21 10.64
C ARG A 267 31.09 -9.05 10.93
N ILE A 268 30.76 -9.92 9.98
CA ILE A 268 29.74 -10.95 10.12
C ILE A 268 30.46 -12.30 10.31
N ASP A 269 30.05 -13.05 11.33
CA ASP A 269 30.63 -14.37 11.59
C ASP A 269 30.39 -15.31 10.40
N GLY A 270 31.48 -15.82 9.82
CA GLY A 270 31.44 -16.82 8.74
C GLY A 270 31.23 -16.25 7.32
N VAL A 271 31.26 -14.93 7.13
CA VAL A 271 31.11 -14.29 5.81
C VAL A 271 32.34 -13.43 5.50
N ASP A 272 32.92 -13.59 4.31
CA ASP A 272 34.02 -12.75 3.80
C ASP A 272 33.48 -11.75 2.77
N ASP A 273 33.53 -10.46 3.11
CA ASP A 273 33.02 -9.39 2.25
C ASP A 273 33.75 -9.29 0.90
N ARG A 274 35.01 -9.73 0.83
CA ARG A 274 35.78 -9.75 -0.43
C ARG A 274 35.26 -10.83 -1.38
N GLU A 275 34.98 -12.02 -0.86
CA GLU A 275 34.39 -13.10 -1.66
C GLU A 275 32.99 -12.73 -2.12
N GLU A 276 32.19 -12.11 -1.25
CA GLU A 276 30.86 -11.62 -1.59
C GLU A 276 30.90 -10.50 -2.64
N TYR A 277 31.89 -9.60 -2.60
CA TYR A 277 32.09 -8.62 -3.67
C TYR A 277 32.35 -9.28 -5.03
N LEU A 278 33.20 -10.31 -5.06
CA LEU A 278 33.47 -11.04 -6.30
C LEU A 278 32.23 -11.78 -6.82
N ASN A 279 31.40 -12.32 -5.92
CA ASN A 279 30.13 -12.95 -6.26
C ASN A 279 29.12 -11.92 -6.81
N LEU A 280 29.06 -10.73 -6.21
CA LEU A 280 28.25 -9.62 -6.70
C LEU A 280 28.65 -9.21 -8.12
N VAL A 281 29.95 -9.01 -8.38
CA VAL A 281 30.42 -8.59 -9.72
C VAL A 281 30.09 -9.66 -10.77
N LYS A 282 30.31 -10.95 -10.46
CA LYS A 282 29.92 -12.07 -11.34
C LYS A 282 28.41 -12.10 -11.60
N ALA A 283 27.60 -11.84 -10.59
CA ALA A 283 26.14 -11.79 -10.75
C ALA A 283 25.72 -10.62 -11.66
N LEU A 284 26.33 -9.43 -11.52
CA LEU A 284 26.10 -8.28 -12.38
C LEU A 284 26.52 -8.55 -13.83
N ASP A 285 27.59 -9.31 -14.05
CA ASP A 285 28.03 -9.76 -15.38
C ASP A 285 27.02 -10.70 -16.04
N ILE A 286 26.51 -11.69 -15.30
CA ILE A 286 25.50 -12.64 -15.82
C ILE A 286 24.18 -11.93 -16.16
N MET A 287 23.85 -10.86 -15.44
CA MET A 287 22.73 -9.97 -15.74
C MET A 287 22.96 -9.03 -16.93
N GLY A 288 24.16 -9.08 -17.53
CA GLY A 288 24.52 -8.29 -18.70
C GLY A 288 24.67 -6.80 -18.42
N LEU A 289 25.08 -6.40 -17.21
CA LEU A 289 25.46 -5.01 -16.94
C LEU A 289 26.88 -4.73 -17.45
N SER A 290 27.05 -3.65 -18.18
CA SER A 290 28.36 -3.20 -18.67
C SER A 290 29.24 -2.69 -17.51
N GLU A 291 30.57 -2.76 -17.67
CA GLU A 291 31.51 -2.22 -16.66
C GLU A 291 31.24 -0.75 -16.29
N LYS A 292 30.78 0.03 -17.27
CA LYS A 292 30.40 1.42 -17.05
C LYS A 292 29.15 1.55 -16.16
N GLU A 293 28.12 0.74 -16.42
CA GLU A 293 26.91 0.71 -15.58
C GLU A 293 27.24 0.27 -14.15
N LYS A 294 28.10 -0.76 -13.98
CA LYS A 294 28.57 -1.20 -12.65
C LYS A 294 29.27 -0.07 -11.90
N LEU A 295 30.21 0.61 -12.56
CA LEU A 295 30.93 1.73 -11.96
C LEU A 295 30.00 2.89 -11.61
N ASP A 296 29.02 3.20 -12.46
CA ASP A 296 28.03 4.24 -12.19
C ASP A 296 27.16 3.92 -10.96
N LEU A 297 26.78 2.65 -10.76
CA LEU A 297 26.09 2.19 -9.54
C LEU A 297 26.98 2.37 -8.30
N PHE A 298 28.26 1.97 -8.38
CA PHE A 298 29.20 2.05 -7.26
C PHE A 298 29.58 3.50 -6.90
N LYS A 299 29.61 4.42 -7.88
CA LYS A 299 29.85 5.85 -7.64
C LYS A 299 28.80 6.47 -6.74
N ILE A 300 27.52 6.10 -6.88
CA ILE A 300 26.46 6.60 -5.99
C ILE A 300 26.67 6.09 -4.57
N VAL A 301 27.02 4.80 -4.40
CA VAL A 301 27.30 4.21 -3.08
C VAL A 301 28.51 4.88 -2.42
N ALA A 302 29.59 5.09 -3.17
CA ALA A 302 30.78 5.79 -2.68
C ALA A 302 30.48 7.27 -2.34
N ALA A 303 29.69 7.97 -3.16
CA ALA A 303 29.29 9.34 -2.88
C ALA A 303 28.50 9.45 -1.56
N ILE A 304 27.64 8.48 -1.24
CA ILE A 304 26.90 8.43 0.02
C ILE A 304 27.84 8.33 1.22
N LEU A 305 28.91 7.52 1.14
CA LEU A 305 29.91 7.40 2.19
C LEU A 305 30.64 8.74 2.43
N HIS A 306 31.01 9.45 1.35
CA HIS A 306 31.64 10.76 1.45
C HIS A 306 30.69 11.85 1.99
N LEU A 307 29.39 11.79 1.64
CA LEU A 307 28.38 12.71 2.17
C LEU A 307 28.28 12.63 3.70
N GLY A 308 28.35 11.43 4.29
CA GLY A 308 28.32 11.25 5.74
C GLY A 308 29.54 11.83 6.47
N ASN A 309 30.65 12.04 5.76
CA ASN A 309 31.88 12.61 6.32
C ASN A 309 31.91 14.13 6.30
N ILE A 310 30.90 14.81 5.74
CA ILE A 310 30.82 16.27 5.76
C ILE A 310 30.57 16.74 7.20
N SER A 311 31.51 17.51 7.73
CA SER A 311 31.46 18.08 9.07
C SER A 311 31.02 19.55 9.01
N ILE A 312 29.99 19.85 9.80
CA ILE A 312 29.35 21.17 9.81
C ILE A 312 29.71 21.88 11.12
N THR A 313 30.04 23.16 11.01
CA THR A 313 30.32 24.07 12.13
C THR A 313 29.24 25.15 12.21
N SER A 314 28.98 25.65 13.42
CA SER A 314 28.11 26.81 13.63
C SER A 314 28.92 28.10 13.67
N TYR A 315 28.48 29.12 12.95
CA TYR A 315 28.99 30.48 13.05
C TYR A 315 27.80 31.46 13.05
N LEU A 316 27.60 32.19 14.14
CA LEU A 316 26.46 33.12 14.33
C LEU A 316 25.10 32.46 14.00
N ASP A 317 24.85 31.26 14.52
CA ASP A 317 23.66 30.42 14.26
C ASP A 317 23.44 30.00 12.80
N ARG A 318 24.39 30.26 11.90
CA ARG A 318 24.41 29.75 10.52
C ARG A 318 25.34 28.54 10.41
N ALA A 319 24.95 27.58 9.59
CA ALA A 319 25.81 26.46 9.25
C ALA A 319 26.91 26.87 8.26
N ASP A 320 28.13 26.37 8.46
CA ASP A 320 29.20 26.37 7.45
C ASP A 320 29.92 25.01 7.45
N ILE A 321 30.64 24.71 6.38
CA ILE A 321 31.30 23.41 6.16
C ILE A 321 32.78 23.52 6.53
N LYS A 322 33.25 22.65 7.43
CA LYS A 322 34.64 22.66 7.92
C LYS A 322 35.61 21.95 6.96
N ASN A 323 35.19 20.84 6.35
CA ASN A 323 35.99 19.99 5.48
C ASN A 323 35.42 20.00 4.05
N PHE A 324 35.84 21.00 3.28
CA PHE A 324 35.35 21.21 1.91
C PHE A 324 35.84 20.12 0.93
N ASP A 325 36.96 19.46 1.24
CA ASP A 325 37.51 18.34 0.47
C ASP A 325 36.52 17.16 0.37
N MET A 326 35.79 16.84 1.44
CA MET A 326 34.76 15.79 1.40
C MET A 326 33.59 16.14 0.47
N VAL A 327 33.23 17.43 0.43
CA VAL A 327 32.20 17.93 -0.50
C VAL A 327 32.67 17.81 -1.94
N GLU A 328 33.93 18.15 -2.23
CA GLU A 328 34.52 18.00 -3.56
C GLU A 328 34.54 16.55 -4.01
N ARG A 329 34.93 15.61 -3.14
CA ARG A 329 34.91 14.16 -3.44
C ARG A 329 33.51 13.68 -3.79
N ALA A 330 32.50 13.99 -2.96
CA ALA A 330 31.12 13.62 -3.21
C ALA A 330 30.57 14.25 -4.50
N CYS A 331 30.84 15.53 -4.73
CA CYS A 331 30.38 16.24 -5.93
C CYS A 331 31.06 15.77 -7.21
N HIS A 332 32.35 15.40 -7.15
CA HIS A 332 33.09 14.82 -8.26
C HIS A 332 32.47 13.49 -8.70
N LEU A 333 32.18 12.61 -7.73
CA LEU A 333 31.55 11.32 -8.00
C LEU A 333 30.13 11.47 -8.54
N LEU A 334 29.37 12.46 -8.07
CA LEU A 334 28.00 12.75 -8.53
C LEU A 334 27.96 13.56 -9.83
N GLY A 335 29.08 14.13 -10.29
CA GLY A 335 29.18 14.96 -11.49
C GLY A 335 28.55 16.36 -11.37
N ILE A 336 28.51 16.94 -10.17
CA ILE A 336 27.90 18.26 -9.87
C ILE A 336 28.95 19.28 -9.41
N SER A 337 28.61 20.58 -9.48
CA SER A 337 29.50 21.65 -8.98
C SER A 337 29.53 21.70 -7.45
N ALA A 338 30.72 21.63 -6.86
CA ALA A 338 30.92 21.70 -5.41
C ALA A 338 30.49 23.04 -4.79
N GLU A 339 30.76 24.16 -5.48
CA GLU A 339 30.30 25.48 -5.04
C GLU A 339 28.77 25.62 -5.12
N GLY A 340 28.18 25.13 -6.21
CA GLY A 340 26.73 25.09 -6.37
C GLY A 340 26.07 24.26 -5.27
N PHE A 341 26.62 23.08 -4.98
CA PHE A 341 26.14 22.20 -3.92
C PHE A 341 26.28 22.84 -2.54
N LYS A 342 27.42 23.47 -2.20
CA LYS A 342 27.61 24.20 -0.93
C LYS A 342 26.56 25.29 -0.77
N LYS A 343 26.33 26.11 -1.79
CA LYS A 343 25.33 27.18 -1.75
C LYS A 343 23.92 26.64 -1.52
N SER A 344 23.53 25.63 -2.30
CA SER A 344 22.21 24.99 -2.19
C SER A 344 22.00 24.31 -0.84
N LEU A 345 23.06 23.74 -0.25
CA LEU A 345 22.99 23.05 1.03
C LEU A 345 22.84 24.01 2.21
N LEU A 346 23.61 25.10 2.24
CA LEU A 346 23.63 26.07 3.35
C LEU A 346 22.51 27.11 3.25
N ALA A 347 22.23 27.59 2.04
CA ALA A 347 21.26 28.66 1.78
C ALA A 347 20.44 28.35 0.51
N PRO A 348 19.54 27.34 0.57
CA PRO A 348 18.68 27.03 -0.56
C PRO A 348 17.71 28.14 -0.90
N ARG A 349 17.36 28.23 -2.20
CA ARG A 349 16.20 28.96 -2.68
C ARG A 349 14.96 28.11 -2.46
N ILE A 350 14.06 28.61 -1.63
CA ILE A 350 12.77 27.99 -1.33
C ILE A 350 11.69 28.85 -1.98
N LYS A 351 10.72 28.20 -2.63
CA LYS A 351 9.59 28.88 -3.24
C LYS A 351 8.55 29.21 -2.17
N ALA A 352 8.40 30.48 -1.84
CA ALA A 352 7.39 30.98 -0.93
C ALA A 352 6.24 31.60 -1.75
N GLY A 353 5.19 30.81 -2.01
CA GLY A 353 4.10 31.21 -2.89
C GLY A 353 4.56 31.30 -4.35
N LYS A 354 4.62 32.53 -4.90
CA LYS A 354 5.11 32.78 -6.27
C LYS A 354 6.59 33.20 -6.32
N ASP A 355 7.16 33.63 -5.21
CA ASP A 355 8.51 34.21 -5.16
C ASP A 355 9.54 33.21 -4.62
N TRP A 356 10.80 33.37 -5.05
CA TRP A 356 11.92 32.57 -4.57
C TRP A 356 12.68 33.32 -3.47
N VAL A 357 12.72 32.74 -2.27
CA VAL A 357 13.39 33.31 -1.11
C VAL A 357 14.59 32.45 -0.74
N THR A 358 15.73 33.07 -0.43
CA THR A 358 16.91 32.36 0.08
C THR A 358 16.86 32.33 1.61
N GLN A 359 16.92 31.14 2.19
CA GLN A 359 16.91 30.97 3.65
C GLN A 359 18.16 30.22 4.11
N ALA A 360 18.92 30.81 5.03
CA ALA A 360 20.06 30.14 5.65
C ALA A 360 19.58 29.07 6.64
N LYS A 361 20.17 27.87 6.55
CA LYS A 361 19.84 26.73 7.41
C LYS A 361 20.71 26.65 8.66
N SER A 362 20.15 26.11 9.73
CA SER A 362 20.90 25.78 10.96
C SER A 362 21.76 24.52 10.75
N PRO A 363 22.80 24.30 11.57
CA PRO A 363 23.65 23.10 11.47
C PRO A 363 22.86 21.79 11.48
N ALA A 364 21.89 21.65 12.39
CA ALA A 364 21.04 20.47 12.48
C ALA A 364 20.19 20.26 11.21
N GLN A 365 19.63 21.34 10.64
CA GLN A 365 18.87 21.27 9.39
C GLN A 365 19.74 20.87 8.19
N VAL A 366 21.02 21.29 8.18
CA VAL A 366 21.96 20.89 7.13
C VAL A 366 22.31 19.41 7.25
N ILE A 367 22.60 18.90 8.46
CA ILE A 367 22.82 17.46 8.70
C ILE A 367 21.61 16.65 8.22
N ALA A 368 20.40 17.04 8.65
CA ALA A 368 19.17 16.37 8.21
C ALA A 368 18.98 16.41 6.69
N SER A 369 19.40 17.49 6.02
CA SER A 369 19.36 17.62 4.56
C SER A 369 20.35 16.66 3.87
N ILE A 370 21.55 16.46 4.44
CA ILE A 370 22.54 15.48 3.96
C ILE A 370 22.00 14.07 4.13
N ASP A 371 21.44 13.75 5.30
CA ASP A 371 20.85 12.44 5.57
C ASP A 371 19.69 12.13 4.62
N ALA A 372 18.81 13.11 4.37
CA ALA A 372 17.72 12.99 3.40
C ALA A 372 18.23 12.78 1.97
N LEU A 373 19.31 13.46 1.59
CA LEU A 373 19.96 13.27 0.29
C LEU A 373 20.55 11.86 0.17
N ALA A 374 21.27 11.38 1.18
CA ALA A 374 21.85 10.04 1.21
C ALA A 374 20.78 8.95 1.09
N LYS A 375 19.70 9.06 1.87
CA LYS A 375 18.51 8.17 1.81
C LYS A 375 17.93 8.10 0.40
N THR A 376 17.79 9.26 -0.25
CA THR A 376 17.17 9.38 -1.58
C THR A 376 18.06 8.85 -2.69
N LEU A 377 19.36 9.17 -2.66
CA LEU A 377 20.32 8.64 -3.61
C LEU A 377 20.33 7.11 -3.55
N TYR A 378 20.34 6.53 -2.35
CA TYR A 378 20.33 5.09 -2.17
C TYR A 378 19.05 4.45 -2.72
N GLU A 379 17.87 4.96 -2.33
CA GLU A 379 16.58 4.44 -2.81
C GLU A 379 16.45 4.50 -4.34
N ARG A 380 16.81 5.64 -4.96
CA ARG A 380 16.73 5.78 -6.42
C ARG A 380 17.71 4.87 -7.14
N ASN A 381 18.92 4.71 -6.60
CA ASN A 381 19.92 3.79 -7.15
C ASN A 381 19.45 2.32 -7.04
N PHE A 382 18.86 1.94 -5.90
CA PHE A 382 18.25 0.63 -5.71
C PHE A 382 17.09 0.39 -6.67
N GLY A 383 16.18 1.35 -6.81
CA GLY A 383 15.06 1.26 -7.75
C GLY A 383 15.50 1.11 -9.20
N PHE A 384 16.53 1.85 -9.62
CA PHE A 384 17.12 1.70 -10.95
C PHE A 384 17.76 0.31 -11.14
N LEU A 385 18.47 -0.19 -10.13
CA LEU A 385 19.07 -1.52 -10.17
C LEU A 385 18.00 -2.61 -10.36
N VAL A 386 16.90 -2.55 -9.62
CA VAL A 386 15.77 -3.49 -9.77
C VAL A 386 15.14 -3.38 -11.17
N GLU A 387 14.93 -2.17 -11.69
CA GLU A 387 14.41 -1.97 -13.05
C GLU A 387 15.35 -2.57 -14.11
N ARG A 388 16.67 -2.42 -13.92
CA ARG A 388 17.68 -2.98 -14.82
C ARG A 388 17.74 -4.51 -14.76
N ILE A 389 17.57 -5.09 -13.57
CA ILE A 389 17.42 -6.54 -13.38
C ILE A 389 16.17 -7.01 -14.11
N ASN A 390 15.01 -6.38 -13.89
CA ASN A 390 13.74 -6.74 -14.53
C ASN A 390 13.85 -6.74 -16.06
N LYS A 391 14.54 -5.76 -16.65
CA LYS A 391 14.81 -5.74 -18.10
C LYS A 391 15.66 -6.90 -18.60
N ALA A 392 16.54 -7.46 -17.76
CA ALA A 392 17.36 -8.60 -18.12
C ALA A 392 16.58 -9.94 -18.00
N ILE A 393 15.66 -10.05 -17.04
CA ILE A 393 14.88 -11.26 -16.77
C ILE A 393 13.50 -11.29 -17.48
N ASP A 394 13.05 -10.18 -18.05
CA ASP A 394 11.87 -10.15 -18.95
C ASP A 394 12.30 -10.71 -20.31
N GLY A 395 12.10 -12.02 -20.49
CA GLY A 395 12.62 -12.76 -21.64
C GLY A 395 12.08 -12.26 -22.99
N PRO A 396 12.74 -12.62 -24.12
CA PRO A 396 12.36 -12.17 -25.46
C PRO A 396 10.95 -12.61 -25.89
N ASN A 397 10.39 -13.63 -25.22
CA ASN A 397 9.06 -14.20 -25.49
C ASN A 397 7.97 -13.61 -24.58
N ALA A 398 8.11 -12.35 -24.16
CA ALA A 398 7.13 -11.65 -23.32
C ALA A 398 5.69 -11.65 -23.89
N LYS A 399 5.51 -11.95 -25.18
CA LYS A 399 4.21 -12.07 -25.85
C LYS A 399 3.47 -13.39 -25.59
N GLU A 400 4.12 -14.41 -25.01
CA GLU A 400 3.54 -15.75 -24.78
C GLU A 400 3.07 -15.98 -23.33
N LYS A 401 2.98 -14.93 -22.50
CA LYS A 401 2.62 -15.02 -21.07
C LYS A 401 1.19 -15.54 -20.89
N ALA A 402 1.02 -16.67 -20.20
CA ALA A 402 -0.28 -17.29 -19.93
C ALA A 402 -0.68 -17.26 -18.44
N GLY A 403 0.29 -17.34 -17.53
CA GLY A 403 0.07 -17.28 -16.09
C GLY A 403 1.36 -16.98 -15.32
N PHE A 404 1.26 -16.71 -14.02
CA PHE A 404 2.44 -16.44 -13.19
C PHE A 404 2.31 -17.08 -11.80
N ILE A 405 3.45 -17.34 -11.16
CA ILE A 405 3.56 -17.66 -9.73
C ILE A 405 4.26 -16.50 -9.06
N GLY A 406 3.62 -15.91 -8.06
CA GLY A 406 4.19 -14.84 -7.24
C GLY A 406 4.78 -15.40 -5.95
N VAL A 407 6.04 -15.05 -5.65
CA VAL A 407 6.71 -15.37 -4.40
C VAL A 407 6.93 -14.07 -3.64
N LEU A 408 6.21 -13.91 -2.53
CA LEU A 408 6.36 -12.78 -1.62
C LEU A 408 7.36 -13.13 -0.51
N ASP A 409 8.44 -12.37 -0.43
CA ASP A 409 9.42 -12.42 0.66
C ASP A 409 9.50 -11.03 1.29
N ILE A 410 9.12 -10.92 2.56
CA ILE A 410 9.04 -9.67 3.29
C ILE A 410 9.65 -9.84 4.68
N ALA A 411 10.16 -8.74 5.24
CA ALA A 411 10.61 -8.71 6.62
C ALA A 411 9.51 -9.19 7.57
N GLY A 412 9.87 -10.10 8.48
CA GLY A 412 8.96 -10.62 9.49
C GLY A 412 8.57 -9.56 10.53
N PHE A 413 7.70 -9.94 11.45
CA PHE A 413 7.29 -9.08 12.56
C PHE A 413 8.47 -8.75 13.48
N GLU A 414 8.69 -7.47 13.79
CA GLU A 414 9.83 -7.00 14.58
C GLU A 414 9.37 -6.36 15.90
N ILE A 415 9.91 -6.86 17.00
CA ILE A 415 9.73 -6.29 18.34
C ILE A 415 11.12 -6.10 18.93
N PHE A 416 11.52 -4.85 19.10
CA PHE A 416 12.73 -4.46 19.80
C PHE A 416 12.40 -3.84 21.16
N GLU A 417 13.44 -3.48 21.93
CA GLU A 417 13.28 -2.79 23.22
C GLU A 417 12.53 -1.45 23.02
N ALA A 418 11.69 -1.08 24.00
CA ALA A 418 10.69 -0.01 23.91
C ALA A 418 11.20 1.35 23.37
N SER A 419 12.48 1.68 23.55
CA SER A 419 13.09 2.93 23.08
C SER A 419 13.51 2.91 21.60
N THR A 420 13.41 1.77 20.91
CA THR A 420 13.96 1.57 19.56
C THR A 420 12.92 1.36 18.46
N ASN A 421 11.67 1.02 18.80
CA ASN A 421 10.61 0.86 17.80
C ASN A 421 10.16 2.23 17.30
N SER A 422 10.44 2.52 16.03
CA SER A 422 10.14 3.81 15.40
C SER A 422 9.12 3.67 14.27
N PHE A 423 8.92 4.73 13.49
CA PHE A 423 7.95 4.78 12.40
C PHE A 423 8.15 3.66 11.36
N GLU A 424 9.41 3.32 11.04
CA GLU A 424 9.72 2.26 10.09
C GLU A 424 9.27 0.88 10.60
N GLN A 425 9.42 0.60 11.90
CA GLN A 425 8.93 -0.64 12.52
C GLN A 425 7.40 -0.69 12.51
N LEU A 426 6.72 0.45 12.75
CA LEU A 426 5.26 0.51 12.62
C LEU A 426 4.82 0.13 11.21
N CYS A 427 5.50 0.63 10.17
CA CYS A 427 5.23 0.28 8.77
C CYS A 427 5.45 -1.23 8.49
N ILE A 428 6.54 -1.82 8.99
CA ILE A 428 6.82 -3.26 8.83
C ILE A 428 5.74 -4.09 9.55
N ASN A 429 5.41 -3.74 10.80
CA ASN A 429 4.44 -4.46 11.61
C ASN A 429 3.01 -4.31 11.07
N TYR A 430 2.63 -3.12 10.58
CA TYR A 430 1.38 -2.88 9.86
C TYR A 430 1.24 -3.79 8.63
N THR A 431 2.32 -3.96 7.87
CA THR A 431 2.33 -4.84 6.70
C THR A 431 2.13 -6.31 7.11
N ASN A 432 2.83 -6.75 8.17
CA ASN A 432 2.66 -8.10 8.72
C ASN A 432 1.24 -8.33 9.27
N GLU A 433 0.64 -7.34 9.93
CA GLU A 433 -0.75 -7.40 10.40
C GLU A 433 -1.74 -7.62 9.24
N LYS A 434 -1.58 -6.87 8.12
CA LYS A 434 -2.40 -7.06 6.91
C LYS A 434 -2.19 -8.43 6.26
N LEU A 435 -0.95 -8.90 6.15
CA LEU A 435 -0.66 -10.23 5.60
C LEU A 435 -1.20 -11.35 6.49
N GLN A 436 -1.19 -11.17 7.80
CA GLN A 436 -1.79 -12.10 8.74
C GLN A 436 -3.33 -12.10 8.62
N GLN A 437 -3.95 -10.94 8.45
CA GLN A 437 -5.39 -10.85 8.17
C GLN A 437 -5.74 -11.53 6.83
N PHE A 438 -4.93 -11.31 5.78
CA PHE A 438 -5.08 -12.01 4.51
C PHE A 438 -5.00 -13.53 4.68
N PHE A 439 -4.10 -14.03 5.53
CA PHE A 439 -4.05 -15.45 5.88
C PHE A 439 -5.33 -15.90 6.60
N ASN A 440 -5.79 -15.16 7.61
CA ASN A 440 -7.01 -15.51 8.36
C ASN A 440 -8.23 -15.57 7.44
N GLN A 441 -8.41 -14.58 6.55
CA GLN A 441 -9.51 -14.53 5.59
C GLN A 441 -9.47 -15.70 4.61
N ASN A 442 -8.31 -15.97 3.99
CA ASN A 442 -8.21 -17.05 3.01
C ASN A 442 -8.29 -18.45 3.63
N MET A 443 -7.67 -18.64 4.79
CA MET A 443 -7.59 -19.95 5.43
C MET A 443 -8.90 -20.30 6.15
N PHE A 444 -9.61 -19.30 6.70
CA PHE A 444 -10.75 -19.53 7.59
C PHE A 444 -12.09 -19.06 7.01
N GLU A 445 -12.17 -17.82 6.55
CA GLU A 445 -13.45 -17.23 6.14
C GLU A 445 -13.88 -17.71 4.75
N LEU A 446 -12.99 -17.60 3.75
CA LEU A 446 -13.29 -17.99 2.38
C LEU A 446 -13.53 -19.50 2.25
N GLU A 447 -12.84 -20.31 3.05
CA GLU A 447 -13.04 -21.77 3.05
C GLU A 447 -14.41 -22.15 3.62
N GLN A 448 -14.82 -21.54 4.73
CA GLN A 448 -16.15 -21.75 5.31
C GLN A 448 -17.27 -21.18 4.44
N GLU A 449 -17.02 -20.05 3.77
CA GLU A 449 -17.95 -19.44 2.83
C GLU A 449 -18.16 -20.32 1.59
N GLU A 450 -17.12 -21.01 1.12
CA GLU A 450 -17.27 -22.02 0.06
C GLU A 450 -18.12 -23.21 0.54
N TYR A 451 -17.89 -23.70 1.77
CA TYR A 451 -18.70 -24.78 2.35
C TYR A 451 -20.17 -24.39 2.46
N ARG A 452 -20.44 -23.14 2.85
CA ARG A 452 -21.80 -22.58 2.92
C ARG A 452 -22.44 -22.48 1.53
N LYS A 453 -21.71 -22.01 0.52
CA LYS A 453 -22.18 -21.93 -0.87
C LYS A 453 -22.50 -23.32 -1.44
N GLU A 454 -21.67 -24.31 -1.14
CA GLU A 454 -21.81 -25.70 -1.58
C GLU A 454 -22.77 -26.52 -0.72
N LYS A 455 -23.34 -25.91 0.34
CA LYS A 455 -24.31 -26.51 1.27
C LYS A 455 -23.86 -27.87 1.84
N ILE A 456 -22.57 -28.00 2.16
CA ILE A 456 -22.07 -29.20 2.83
C ILE A 456 -22.47 -29.17 4.31
N ASN A 457 -22.45 -30.34 4.96
CA ASN A 457 -22.72 -30.41 6.41
C ASN A 457 -21.54 -29.81 7.19
N TRP A 458 -21.66 -28.54 7.57
CA TRP A 458 -20.63 -27.78 8.26
C TRP A 458 -21.23 -26.81 9.28
N ASP A 459 -20.77 -26.92 10.53
CA ASP A 459 -21.08 -25.93 11.57
C ASP A 459 -20.06 -24.80 11.51
N TYR A 460 -20.55 -23.56 11.35
CA TYR A 460 -19.68 -22.39 11.33
C TYR A 460 -18.88 -22.28 12.63
N ILE A 461 -17.57 -22.11 12.52
CA ILE A 461 -16.68 -21.97 13.67
C ILE A 461 -16.15 -20.54 13.66
N ASP A 462 -16.56 -19.77 14.67
CA ASP A 462 -15.99 -18.45 14.94
C ASP A 462 -14.71 -18.59 15.78
N PHE A 463 -13.64 -17.95 15.33
CA PHE A 463 -12.31 -18.05 15.92
C PHE A 463 -11.87 -16.78 16.64
N GLY A 464 -12.63 -15.69 16.58
CA GLY A 464 -12.37 -14.47 17.36
C GLY A 464 -11.00 -13.80 17.13
N LYS A 465 -10.27 -14.16 16.05
CA LYS A 465 -8.96 -13.61 15.67
C LYS A 465 -9.09 -12.62 14.51
N ASP A 466 -10.03 -11.68 14.61
CA ASP A 466 -10.13 -10.60 13.64
C ASP A 466 -9.09 -9.52 13.95
N LEU A 467 -8.18 -9.28 13.00
CA LEU A 467 -7.13 -8.25 13.10
C LEU A 467 -7.57 -6.94 12.44
N GLN A 468 -8.73 -6.93 11.78
CA GLN A 468 -9.26 -5.74 11.12
C GLN A 468 -9.37 -4.51 12.06
N PRO A 469 -9.73 -4.63 13.34
CA PRO A 469 -9.76 -3.47 14.24
C PRO A 469 -8.40 -2.77 14.42
N THR A 470 -7.30 -3.54 14.51
CA THR A 470 -5.94 -2.98 14.63
C THR A 470 -5.49 -2.37 13.32
N ILE A 471 -5.82 -2.98 12.18
CA ILE A 471 -5.54 -2.46 10.83
C ILE A 471 -6.29 -1.15 10.61
N ASP A 472 -7.57 -1.11 10.97
CA ASP A 472 -8.44 0.06 10.85
C ASP A 472 -7.93 1.23 11.68
N LEU A 473 -7.45 0.97 12.91
CA LEU A 473 -6.85 1.97 13.77
C LEU A 473 -5.59 2.62 13.15
N ILE A 474 -4.84 1.88 12.33
CA ILE A 474 -3.67 2.42 11.63
C ILE A 474 -4.08 3.14 10.34
N GLU A 475 -5.00 2.56 9.57
CA GLU A 475 -5.24 2.92 8.16
C GLU A 475 -6.45 3.82 7.91
N LYS A 476 -7.54 3.71 8.70
CA LYS A 476 -8.78 4.40 8.37
C LYS A 476 -8.59 5.91 8.39
N ILE A 477 -9.35 6.55 7.51
CA ILE A 477 -9.46 8.02 7.46
C ILE A 477 -10.60 8.45 8.39
N ASN A 478 -11.67 7.66 8.46
CA ASN A 478 -12.81 7.88 9.35
C ASN A 478 -13.23 6.56 10.02
N PRO A 479 -13.14 6.42 11.36
CA PRO A 479 -12.48 7.34 12.30
C PRO A 479 -10.98 7.55 11.96
N VAL A 480 -10.42 8.67 12.41
CA VAL A 480 -9.04 9.08 12.08
C VAL A 480 -8.05 8.06 12.65
N GLY A 481 -7.34 7.36 11.75
CA GLY A 481 -6.30 6.41 12.11
C GLY A 481 -4.94 7.05 12.33
N ILE A 482 -3.99 6.26 12.85
CA ILE A 482 -2.63 6.70 13.23
C ILE A 482 -1.91 7.38 12.06
N LEU A 483 -1.96 6.81 10.85
CA LEU A 483 -1.29 7.37 9.67
C LEU A 483 -1.92 8.70 9.24
N SER A 484 -3.26 8.80 9.26
CA SER A 484 -4.00 10.02 8.92
C SER A 484 -3.68 11.17 9.89
N CYS A 485 -3.64 10.89 11.20
CA CYS A 485 -3.20 11.85 12.22
C CYS A 485 -1.76 12.34 11.98
N LEU A 486 -0.86 11.44 11.61
CA LEU A 486 0.53 11.78 11.33
C LEU A 486 0.66 12.65 10.07
N GLU A 487 -0.14 12.37 9.04
CA GLU A 487 -0.20 13.14 7.81
C GLU A 487 -0.65 14.59 8.05
N GLU A 488 -1.71 14.78 8.82
CA GLU A 488 -2.23 16.10 9.20
C GLU A 488 -1.16 16.96 9.89
N GLU A 489 -0.48 16.39 10.90
CA GLU A 489 0.58 17.09 11.64
C GLU A 489 1.86 17.28 10.81
N CYS A 490 2.08 16.49 9.76
CA CYS A 490 3.19 16.71 8.84
C CYS A 490 2.97 17.92 7.92
N VAL A 491 1.73 18.24 7.58
CA VAL A 491 1.39 19.41 6.76
C VAL A 491 1.24 20.67 7.61
N ALA A 492 0.86 20.52 8.89
CA ALA A 492 0.67 21.62 9.81
C ALA A 492 1.94 22.50 9.98
N PRO A 493 1.85 23.84 9.85
CA PRO A 493 2.99 24.76 9.98
C PRO A 493 3.72 24.69 11.33
N ARG A 494 3.01 24.29 12.40
CA ARG A 494 3.52 24.10 13.77
C ARG A 494 3.36 22.66 14.27
N GLY A 495 3.33 21.68 13.36
CA GLY A 495 3.25 20.27 13.73
C GLY A 495 4.50 19.80 14.49
N SER A 496 4.30 19.06 15.58
CA SER A 496 5.37 18.49 16.42
C SER A 496 5.00 17.09 16.90
N ASP A 497 5.99 16.23 17.17
CA ASP A 497 5.76 14.85 17.60
C ASP A 497 4.87 14.77 18.86
N GLN A 498 5.04 15.74 19.78
CA GLN A 498 4.21 15.84 20.99
C GLN A 498 2.75 16.20 20.69
N ARG A 499 2.50 17.10 19.73
CA ARG A 499 1.13 17.44 19.30
C ARG A 499 0.45 16.25 18.64
N PHE A 500 1.18 15.54 17.78
CA PHE A 500 0.71 14.29 17.19
C PHE A 500 0.32 13.28 18.27
N LEU A 501 1.17 13.05 19.28
CA LEU A 501 0.85 12.13 20.37
C LEU A 501 -0.35 12.58 21.21
N GLN A 502 -0.47 13.86 21.53
CA GLN A 502 -1.63 14.41 22.26
C GLN A 502 -2.94 14.21 21.47
N LYS A 503 -2.90 14.49 20.17
CA LYS A 503 -4.04 14.31 19.25
C LYS A 503 -4.42 12.83 19.17
N LEU A 504 -3.43 11.94 19.01
CA LEU A 504 -3.63 10.49 18.96
C LEU A 504 -4.23 9.96 20.28
N ASN A 505 -3.72 10.39 21.43
CA ASN A 505 -4.26 10.03 22.73
C ASN A 505 -5.71 10.51 22.90
N LYS A 506 -6.06 11.69 22.38
CA LYS A 506 -7.44 12.19 22.44
C LYS A 506 -8.41 11.36 21.59
N PHE A 507 -7.98 10.88 20.43
CA PHE A 507 -8.84 10.13 19.50
C PHE A 507 -8.90 8.63 19.76
N CYS A 508 -7.81 8.03 20.23
CA CYS A 508 -7.66 6.58 20.31
C CYS A 508 -7.70 6.01 21.74
N ASN A 509 -7.62 6.85 22.78
CA ASN A 509 -7.64 6.36 24.15
C ASN A 509 -9.07 6.02 24.59
N ASN A 510 -9.28 4.74 24.91
CA ASN A 510 -10.49 4.23 25.56
C ASN A 510 -10.07 3.59 26.89
N ASP A 511 -10.83 3.82 27.96
CA ASP A 511 -10.56 3.26 29.29
C ASP A 511 -10.83 1.74 29.40
N ASP A 512 -10.99 1.04 28.28
CA ASP A 512 -11.21 -0.40 28.22
C ASP A 512 -9.88 -1.17 28.44
N PRO A 513 -9.81 -2.10 29.40
CA PRO A 513 -8.65 -2.98 29.59
C PRO A 513 -8.20 -3.74 28.33
N ASP A 514 -9.12 -4.05 27.41
CA ASP A 514 -8.85 -4.75 26.15
C ASP A 514 -8.69 -3.80 24.94
N ALA A 515 -8.59 -2.49 25.18
CA ALA A 515 -8.31 -1.52 24.14
C ALA A 515 -7.04 -1.88 23.36
N LYS A 516 -7.12 -1.79 22.03
CA LYS A 516 -5.98 -2.06 21.12
C LYS A 516 -4.90 -0.99 21.21
N TYR A 517 -5.26 0.21 21.66
CA TYR A 517 -4.36 1.34 21.88
C TYR A 517 -4.25 1.61 23.39
N LYS A 518 -3.02 1.80 23.89
CA LYS A 518 -2.76 2.16 25.29
C LYS A 518 -1.71 3.26 25.36
N THR A 519 -1.88 4.15 26.34
CA THR A 519 -0.87 5.16 26.66
C THR A 519 0.28 4.53 27.44
N THR A 520 1.51 4.94 27.14
CA THR A 520 2.71 4.49 27.85
C THR A 520 2.83 5.18 29.22
N ARG A 521 3.56 4.54 30.15
CA ARG A 521 3.86 5.15 31.46
C ARG A 521 4.77 6.39 31.35
N PHE A 522 5.59 6.44 30.30
CA PHE A 522 6.46 7.57 29.96
C PHE A 522 5.83 8.33 28.77
N GLN A 523 5.69 9.66 28.84
CA GLN A 523 4.88 10.48 27.92
C GLN A 523 5.42 10.65 26.48
N ASP A 524 6.32 9.76 26.01
CA ASP A 524 7.02 9.90 24.72
C ASP A 524 6.63 8.81 23.68
N GLY A 525 5.58 8.02 23.96
CA GLY A 525 5.22 6.83 23.19
C GLY A 525 3.75 6.40 23.29
N PHE A 526 3.42 5.32 22.59
CA PHE A 526 2.14 4.60 22.73
C PHE A 526 2.34 3.09 22.54
N ILE A 527 1.40 2.30 23.06
CA ILE A 527 1.40 0.83 22.93
C ILE A 527 0.27 0.41 22.00
N LEU A 528 0.60 -0.42 21.03
CA LEU A 528 -0.37 -1.02 20.10
C LEU A 528 -0.40 -2.54 20.29
N LYS A 529 -1.61 -3.09 20.45
CA LYS A 529 -1.87 -4.53 20.55
C LYS A 529 -1.95 -5.14 19.15
N HIS A 530 -0.84 -5.75 18.71
CA HIS A 530 -0.73 -6.50 17.47
C HIS A 530 -1.10 -7.98 17.67
N TYR A 531 -1.24 -8.73 16.57
CA TYR A 531 -1.46 -10.19 16.65
C TYR A 531 -0.30 -10.93 17.34
N ALA A 532 0.93 -10.41 17.25
CA ALA A 532 2.12 -11.00 17.82
C ALA A 532 2.35 -10.63 19.30
N GLY A 533 1.68 -9.59 19.80
CA GLY A 533 1.83 -9.08 21.16
C GLY A 533 1.72 -7.55 21.22
N ASP A 534 1.86 -7.02 22.43
CA ASP A 534 1.88 -5.58 22.67
C ASP A 534 3.23 -4.99 22.27
N VAL A 535 3.22 -3.95 21.43
CA VAL A 535 4.43 -3.25 20.98
C VAL A 535 4.38 -1.79 21.40
N GLU A 536 5.42 -1.36 22.11
CA GLU A 536 5.62 0.05 22.50
C GLU A 536 6.42 0.77 21.42
N TYR A 537 5.85 1.86 20.88
CA TYR A 537 6.46 2.73 19.86
C TYR A 537 6.84 4.09 20.45
N SER A 538 8.06 4.57 20.14
CA SER A 538 8.49 5.93 20.46
C SER A 538 8.20 6.87 19.30
N VAL A 539 7.58 8.01 19.58
CA VAL A 539 7.13 8.99 18.58
C VAL A 539 8.25 9.96 18.15
N ASN A 540 9.38 9.94 18.84
CA ASN A 540 10.47 10.89 18.61
C ASN A 540 10.99 10.82 17.16
N GLY A 541 10.98 11.98 16.49
CA GLY A 541 11.42 12.15 15.11
C GLY A 541 10.43 11.63 14.06
N TRP A 542 9.20 11.25 14.41
CA TRP A 542 8.24 10.71 13.44
C TRP A 542 7.84 11.70 12.37
N ILE A 543 7.57 12.95 12.75
CA ILE A 543 7.22 13.99 11.79
C ILE A 543 8.38 14.24 10.82
N GLU A 544 9.62 14.32 11.30
CA GLU A 544 10.79 14.50 10.42
C GLU A 544 11.03 13.28 9.51
N LYS A 545 10.81 12.06 10.02
CA LYS A 545 10.93 10.84 9.23
C LYS A 545 9.84 10.71 8.15
N ASN A 546 8.65 11.21 8.43
CA ASN A 546 7.51 11.15 7.53
C ASN A 546 7.46 12.35 6.56
N LYS A 547 8.02 13.51 6.95
CA LYS A 547 8.28 14.67 6.08
C LYS A 547 9.43 14.35 5.13
N TYR A 548 9.16 14.37 3.83
CA TYR A 548 10.18 14.11 2.81
C TYR A 548 10.53 15.33 1.94
N PRO A 549 10.81 16.55 2.47
CA PRO A 549 11.25 17.64 1.63
C PRO A 549 12.74 17.51 1.34
N LEU A 550 13.07 16.89 0.20
CA LEU A 550 14.36 17.15 -0.43
C LEU A 550 14.44 18.63 -0.83
N ASN A 551 15.64 19.16 -0.72
CA ASN A 551 15.92 20.50 -1.17
C ASN A 551 15.83 20.57 -2.72
N GLU A 552 14.85 21.30 -3.24
CA GLU A 552 14.60 21.43 -4.69
C GLU A 552 15.82 21.96 -5.45
N ASP A 553 16.61 22.84 -4.84
CA ASP A 553 17.84 23.36 -5.46
C ASP A 553 18.89 22.25 -5.64
N ILE A 554 18.97 21.29 -4.71
CA ILE A 554 19.90 20.15 -4.79
C ILE A 554 19.40 19.14 -5.83
N THR A 555 18.09 18.84 -5.87
CA THR A 555 17.53 17.90 -6.85
C THR A 555 17.68 18.42 -8.28
N ARG A 556 17.47 19.72 -8.50
CA ARG A 556 17.73 20.40 -9.79
C ARG A 556 19.21 20.34 -10.19
N LEU A 557 20.12 20.50 -9.23
CA LEU A 557 21.56 20.39 -9.50
C LEU A 557 21.93 18.96 -9.92
N LEU A 558 21.34 17.95 -9.27
CA LEU A 558 21.55 16.54 -9.60
C LEU A 558 20.96 16.17 -10.96
N ALA A 559 19.78 16.71 -11.31
CA ALA A 559 19.16 16.53 -12.62
C ALA A 559 20.08 17.03 -13.76
N ARG A 560 20.83 18.12 -13.52
CA ARG A 560 21.78 18.72 -14.46
C ARG A 560 23.21 18.17 -14.32
N SER A 561 23.38 17.03 -13.65
CA SER A 561 24.69 16.42 -13.46
C SER A 561 25.36 16.08 -14.81
N SER A 562 26.68 16.25 -14.87
CA SER A 562 27.51 15.78 -15.99
C SER A 562 27.53 14.25 -16.12
N GLN A 563 27.24 13.53 -15.03
CA GLN A 563 27.14 12.08 -15.03
C GLN A 563 25.73 11.63 -15.41
N LYS A 564 25.62 10.94 -16.54
CA LYS A 564 24.34 10.50 -17.11
C LYS A 564 23.49 9.66 -16.15
N HIS A 565 24.10 8.78 -15.37
CA HIS A 565 23.39 7.94 -14.39
C HIS A 565 22.73 8.80 -13.31
N THR A 566 23.50 9.68 -12.66
CA THR A 566 23.01 10.62 -11.65
C THR A 566 21.91 11.53 -12.21
N ALA A 567 22.11 12.11 -13.40
CA ALA A 567 21.09 12.92 -14.06
C ALA A 567 19.79 12.14 -14.29
N LYS A 568 19.89 10.90 -14.79
CA LYS A 568 18.72 10.03 -15.04
C LYS A 568 17.94 9.70 -13.77
N LEU A 569 18.62 9.55 -12.62
CA LEU A 569 17.92 9.33 -11.34
C LEU A 569 17.03 10.52 -10.95
N PHE A 570 17.32 11.73 -11.41
CA PHE A 570 16.62 12.97 -11.05
C PHE A 570 16.00 13.71 -12.26
N GLU A 571 15.85 13.02 -13.41
CA GLU A 571 15.29 13.56 -14.66
C GLU A 571 13.97 14.32 -14.46
N GLU A 572 13.13 13.85 -13.55
CA GLU A 572 11.83 14.45 -13.22
C GLU A 572 11.89 15.88 -12.64
N TYR A 573 13.07 16.35 -12.19
CA TYR A 573 13.27 17.71 -11.66
C TYR A 573 13.87 18.68 -12.68
N GLU A 574 14.07 18.25 -13.92
CA GLU A 574 14.46 19.15 -15.00
C GLU A 574 13.24 19.97 -15.45
N GLU A 575 13.31 21.30 -15.33
CA GLU A 575 12.25 22.17 -15.85
C GLU A 575 12.22 22.08 -17.38
N GLU A 576 11.07 21.69 -17.95
CA GLU A 576 10.82 21.85 -19.38
C GLU A 576 10.97 23.34 -19.73
N ASN A 577 12.05 23.69 -20.44
CA ASN A 577 12.11 24.96 -21.13
C ASN A 577 10.92 25.00 -22.12
N ASN A 578 9.94 25.86 -21.86
CA ASN A 578 8.72 26.10 -22.64
C ASN A 578 8.95 26.56 -24.10
N ASP A 579 10.13 26.35 -24.67
CA ASP A 579 10.56 26.93 -25.96
C ASP A 579 10.92 25.92 -27.06
N ARG A 580 10.58 24.63 -26.90
CA ARG A 580 10.81 23.64 -27.98
C ARG A 580 9.51 23.19 -28.64
N THR A 581 9.24 23.87 -29.75
CA THR A 581 8.31 23.52 -30.84
C THR A 581 8.06 22.02 -31.01
N HIS A 582 6.78 21.67 -31.15
CA HIS A 582 6.28 20.35 -31.53
C HIS A 582 7.06 19.76 -32.70
N ASN A 583 7.76 18.63 -32.49
CA ASN A 583 7.86 17.56 -33.48
C ASN A 583 8.37 16.25 -32.85
N HIS A 584 7.78 15.15 -33.31
CA HIS A 584 7.92 13.77 -32.84
C HIS A 584 9.34 13.24 -32.59
N SER A 585 9.51 12.50 -31.49
CA SER A 585 9.91 11.08 -31.52
C SER A 585 9.99 10.46 -30.11
N THR A 586 9.16 9.45 -29.88
CA THR A 586 9.44 8.22 -29.09
C THR A 586 10.51 8.29 -27.98
N SER A 587 10.23 9.05 -26.91
CA SER A 587 11.04 9.06 -25.70
C SER A 587 10.15 8.81 -24.47
N SER A 588 10.19 7.55 -24.02
CA SER A 588 9.82 6.98 -22.73
C SER A 588 8.72 7.64 -21.88
N PHE A 589 7.53 7.05 -22.02
CA PHE A 589 6.30 7.13 -21.19
C PHE A 589 6.48 7.13 -19.65
N VAL A 590 7.67 6.83 -19.12
CA VAL A 590 7.96 6.76 -17.67
C VAL A 590 8.28 8.12 -17.07
N SER A 591 8.78 9.08 -17.85
CA SER A 591 9.14 10.43 -17.35
C SER A 591 7.91 11.33 -17.17
N MET A 592 6.89 11.21 -18.03
CA MET A 592 5.66 12.00 -17.93
C MET A 592 4.76 11.62 -16.73
N LEU A 593 4.86 10.36 -16.26
CA LEU A 593 4.23 9.86 -15.03
C LEU A 593 4.82 10.45 -13.75
N LYS A 594 6.02 11.04 -13.82
CA LYS A 594 6.75 11.61 -12.68
C LYS A 594 6.71 13.15 -12.64
N VAL A 595 6.60 13.81 -13.78
CA VAL A 595 6.76 15.27 -13.92
C VAL A 595 5.55 16.09 -13.46
N ARG A 596 4.35 15.50 -13.28
CA ARG A 596 3.15 16.23 -12.80
C ARG A 596 2.43 15.65 -11.58
N LYS A 597 3.06 14.74 -10.82
CA LYS A 597 2.76 14.65 -9.38
C LYS A 597 3.36 15.92 -8.76
N GLY A 598 2.53 16.94 -8.58
CA GLY A 598 2.94 18.33 -8.33
C GLY A 598 4.13 18.48 -7.40
N SER A 599 5.07 19.33 -7.83
CA SER A 599 6.18 19.96 -7.08
C SER A 599 5.70 20.81 -5.89
N GLY A 600 4.75 20.28 -5.11
CA GLY A 600 4.04 20.95 -4.03
C GLY A 600 3.05 20.06 -3.28
N SER A 601 2.79 18.82 -3.74
CA SER A 601 2.04 17.84 -2.95
C SER A 601 2.98 17.22 -1.91
N PHE A 602 2.73 17.48 -0.62
CA PHE A 602 3.41 16.84 0.51
C PHE A 602 3.05 15.33 0.54
N GLY A 603 3.62 14.54 -0.37
CA GLY A 603 3.50 13.08 -0.32
C GLY A 603 4.30 12.54 0.85
N THR A 604 3.63 12.11 1.92
CA THR A 604 4.27 11.52 3.09
C THR A 604 4.75 10.08 2.80
N VAL A 605 5.72 9.61 3.59
CA VAL A 605 6.21 8.23 3.48
C VAL A 605 5.10 7.23 3.81
N GLY A 606 4.27 7.52 4.82
CA GLY A 606 3.12 6.71 5.22
C GLY A 606 2.10 6.52 4.10
N GLN A 607 1.74 7.60 3.38
CA GLN A 607 0.76 7.52 2.28
C GLN A 607 1.29 6.69 1.11
N ARG A 608 2.56 6.88 0.74
CA ARG A 608 3.20 6.11 -0.33
C ARG A 608 3.27 4.63 0.03
N HIS A 609 3.59 4.31 1.29
CA HIS A 609 3.58 2.94 1.79
C HIS A 609 2.18 2.33 1.74
N LYS A 610 1.15 3.03 2.21
CA LYS A 610 -0.24 2.57 2.15
C LYS A 610 -0.69 2.28 0.71
N GLN A 611 -0.36 3.14 -0.25
CA GLN A 611 -0.64 2.92 -1.67
C GLN A 611 0.05 1.66 -2.21
N GLN A 612 1.36 1.53 -1.98
CA GLN A 612 2.14 0.36 -2.40
C GLN A 612 1.56 -0.94 -1.83
N LEU A 613 1.21 -0.94 -0.55
CA LEU A 613 0.64 -2.12 0.10
C LEU A 613 -0.76 -2.43 -0.43
N SER A 614 -1.59 -1.42 -0.73
CA SER A 614 -2.90 -1.63 -1.36
C SER A 614 -2.78 -2.31 -2.72
N THR A 615 -1.83 -1.90 -3.56
CA THR A 615 -1.56 -2.54 -4.86
C THR A 615 -1.05 -3.98 -4.72
N LEU A 616 -0.19 -4.23 -3.74
CA LEU A 616 0.26 -5.59 -3.45
C LEU A 616 -0.92 -6.47 -3.00
N MET A 617 -1.74 -5.98 -2.08
CA MET A 617 -2.87 -6.74 -1.55
C MET A 617 -3.91 -7.03 -2.64
N SER A 618 -4.24 -6.07 -3.51
CA SER A 618 -5.16 -6.32 -4.62
C SER A 618 -4.66 -7.40 -5.56
N THR A 619 -3.34 -7.43 -5.82
CA THR A 619 -2.70 -8.51 -6.60
C THR A 619 -2.84 -9.85 -5.89
N LEU A 620 -2.60 -9.91 -4.58
CA LEU A 620 -2.70 -11.15 -3.80
C LEU A 620 -4.13 -11.72 -3.74
N TYR A 621 -5.15 -10.87 -3.54
CA TYR A 621 -6.55 -11.30 -3.47
C TYR A 621 -7.09 -11.92 -4.77
N VAL A 622 -6.52 -11.57 -5.92
CA VAL A 622 -6.89 -12.17 -7.22
C VAL A 622 -6.19 -13.51 -7.46
N THR A 623 -5.11 -13.79 -6.73
CA THR A 623 -4.33 -15.03 -6.87
C THR A 623 -4.79 -16.12 -5.91
N HIS A 624 -4.39 -17.38 -6.18
CA HIS A 624 -4.57 -18.48 -5.23
C HIS A 624 -3.33 -18.58 -4.31
N PRO A 625 -3.48 -18.34 -2.98
CA PRO A 625 -2.34 -18.26 -2.09
C PRO A 625 -1.89 -19.64 -1.58
N HIS A 626 -0.57 -19.84 -1.51
CA HIS A 626 0.06 -20.95 -0.81
C HIS A 626 0.99 -20.42 0.28
N PHE A 627 0.85 -20.91 1.52
CA PHE A 627 1.55 -20.35 2.67
C PHE A 627 2.68 -21.27 3.18
N VAL A 628 3.82 -20.65 3.49
CA VAL A 628 4.92 -21.28 4.23
C VAL A 628 5.22 -20.43 5.47
N ARG A 629 5.09 -21.03 6.65
CA ARG A 629 5.35 -20.37 7.94
C ARG A 629 6.74 -20.77 8.44
N CYS A 630 7.67 -19.83 8.32
CA CYS A 630 9.04 -20.00 8.79
C CYS A 630 9.12 -19.74 10.30
N ILE A 631 9.75 -20.66 11.05
CA ILE A 631 9.88 -20.62 12.51
C ILE A 631 11.36 -20.60 12.88
N LEU A 632 11.73 -19.70 13.78
CA LEU A 632 13.07 -19.64 14.37
C LEU A 632 13.16 -20.69 15.49
N PRO A 633 14.18 -21.58 15.48
CA PRO A 633 14.31 -22.60 16.50
C PRO A 633 14.89 -22.06 17.81
N ASN A 634 15.77 -21.04 17.77
CA ASN A 634 16.42 -20.44 18.94
C ASN A 634 16.96 -19.03 18.63
N ASP A 635 17.11 -18.22 19.67
CA ASP A 635 17.66 -16.85 19.60
C ASP A 635 19.19 -16.79 19.48
N LYS A 636 19.88 -17.88 19.85
CA LYS A 636 21.35 -17.96 19.83
C LYS A 636 21.94 -18.24 18.45
N LYS A 637 21.09 -18.42 17.42
CA LYS A 637 21.47 -18.81 16.05
C LYS A 637 22.29 -20.11 15.97
N ARG A 638 22.08 -21.04 16.92
CA ARG A 638 22.83 -22.30 16.98
C ARG A 638 22.12 -23.41 16.20
N PRO A 639 22.80 -24.14 15.30
CA PRO A 639 22.17 -25.25 14.60
C PRO A 639 21.88 -26.42 15.57
N GLY A 640 20.71 -27.06 15.44
CA GLY A 640 20.34 -28.26 16.21
C GLY A 640 19.79 -28.01 17.62
N GLU A 641 19.89 -26.78 18.14
CA GLU A 641 19.24 -26.36 19.39
C GLU A 641 17.82 -25.83 19.09
N ILE A 642 16.82 -26.25 19.88
CA ILE A 642 15.45 -25.74 19.76
C ILE A 642 14.95 -25.30 21.13
N GLN A 643 14.49 -24.05 21.21
CA GLN A 643 13.91 -23.44 22.40
C GLN A 643 12.38 -23.55 22.31
N THR A 644 11.83 -24.47 23.08
CA THR A 644 10.41 -24.81 23.05
C THR A 644 9.50 -23.60 23.26
N LYS A 645 9.83 -22.74 24.24
CA LYS A 645 9.02 -21.56 24.57
C LYS A 645 8.95 -20.55 23.43
N LEU A 646 10.09 -20.24 22.81
CA LEU A 646 10.17 -19.34 21.65
C LEU A 646 9.37 -19.87 20.46
N VAL A 647 9.45 -21.17 20.19
CA VAL A 647 8.70 -21.82 19.12
C VAL A 647 7.20 -21.81 19.43
N LEU A 648 6.81 -22.08 20.67
CA LEU A 648 5.41 -22.06 21.12
C LEU A 648 4.78 -20.69 20.90
N ASP A 649 5.45 -19.62 21.33
CA ASP A 649 4.92 -18.26 21.20
C ASP A 649 4.77 -17.88 19.72
N GLN A 650 5.73 -18.25 18.86
CA GLN A 650 5.60 -18.09 17.40
C GLN A 650 4.41 -18.87 16.80
N LEU A 651 4.17 -20.11 17.23
CA LEU A 651 3.05 -20.93 16.73
C LEU A 651 1.69 -20.33 17.12
N ARG A 652 1.59 -19.74 18.32
CA ARG A 652 0.37 -19.06 18.81
C ARG A 652 0.08 -17.80 18.02
N CYS A 653 1.09 -16.93 17.86
CA CYS A 653 0.96 -15.68 17.12
C CYS A 653 0.66 -15.91 15.63
N ASN A 654 1.34 -16.87 14.99
CA ASN A 654 1.12 -17.18 13.57
C ASN A 654 -0.23 -17.89 13.28
N GLY A 655 -0.99 -18.26 14.32
CA GLY A 655 -2.28 -18.95 14.17
C GLY A 655 -2.17 -20.37 13.62
N VAL A 656 -1.02 -21.03 13.80
CA VAL A 656 -0.74 -22.35 13.22
C VAL A 656 -1.67 -23.42 13.80
N LEU A 657 -1.93 -23.36 15.11
CA LEU A 657 -2.79 -24.30 15.80
C LEU A 657 -4.24 -24.21 15.33
N GLU A 658 -4.77 -23.01 15.17
CA GLU A 658 -6.11 -22.78 14.63
C GLU A 658 -6.20 -23.23 13.18
N GLY A 659 -5.16 -22.96 12.38
CA GLY A 659 -5.04 -23.45 11.01
C GLY A 659 -5.14 -24.97 10.91
N ILE A 660 -4.41 -25.71 11.75
CA ILE A 660 -4.46 -27.18 11.76
C ILE A 660 -5.86 -27.66 12.21
N ARG A 661 -6.49 -27.01 13.20
CA ARG A 661 -7.84 -27.36 13.66
C ARG A 661 -8.88 -27.28 12.54
N ILE A 662 -8.80 -26.24 11.71
CA ILE A 662 -9.71 -26.06 10.57
C ILE A 662 -9.42 -27.07 9.48
N CYS A 663 -8.16 -27.28 9.12
CA CYS A 663 -7.80 -28.28 8.11
C CYS A 663 -8.27 -29.69 8.51
N ARG A 664 -8.21 -30.02 9.81
CA ARG A 664 -8.66 -31.31 10.33
C ARG A 664 -10.18 -31.45 10.35
N LYS A 665 -10.91 -30.42 10.78
CA LYS A 665 -12.38 -30.43 10.80
C LYS A 665 -13.00 -30.30 9.40
N GLY A 666 -12.41 -29.46 8.56
CA GLY A 666 -12.84 -29.18 7.19
C GLY A 666 -12.42 -30.23 6.18
N PHE A 667 -12.56 -29.90 4.90
CA PHE A 667 -12.27 -30.76 3.76
C PHE A 667 -11.37 -30.00 2.78
N PRO A 668 -10.04 -30.00 3.01
CA PRO A 668 -9.09 -29.13 2.32
C PRO A 668 -8.97 -29.41 0.81
N ASN A 669 -9.33 -30.62 0.39
CA ASN A 669 -9.21 -31.06 -1.00
C ASN A 669 -10.59 -31.04 -1.67
N ARG A 670 -10.72 -30.38 -2.82
CA ARG A 670 -11.99 -30.33 -3.57
C ARG A 670 -11.80 -30.48 -5.06
N LEU A 671 -12.72 -31.16 -5.72
CA LEU A 671 -12.75 -31.37 -7.17
C LEU A 671 -14.15 -31.14 -7.71
N SER A 672 -14.25 -30.50 -8.88
CA SER A 672 -15.53 -30.41 -9.59
C SER A 672 -16.03 -31.80 -9.99
N PHE A 673 -17.34 -31.98 -10.13
CA PHE A 673 -17.89 -33.27 -10.56
C PHE A 673 -17.34 -33.74 -11.91
N ASP A 674 -17.15 -32.81 -12.84
CA ASP A 674 -16.59 -33.11 -14.16
C ASP A 674 -15.13 -33.60 -14.05
N GLU A 675 -14.31 -32.88 -13.28
CA GLU A 675 -12.92 -33.27 -13.07
C GLU A 675 -12.81 -34.61 -12.34
N PHE A 676 -13.54 -34.80 -11.25
CA PHE A 676 -13.52 -36.04 -10.47
C PHE A 676 -13.90 -37.24 -11.34
N ARG A 677 -14.98 -37.12 -12.12
CA ARG A 677 -15.45 -38.18 -13.03
C ARG A 677 -14.42 -38.46 -14.13
N LYS A 678 -13.87 -37.43 -14.78
CA LYS A 678 -12.87 -37.58 -15.85
C LYS A 678 -11.59 -38.25 -15.32
N ARG A 679 -11.16 -37.87 -14.12
CA ARG A 679 -9.89 -38.30 -13.52
C ARG A 679 -9.97 -39.72 -12.98
N TYR A 680 -11.00 -40.04 -12.19
CA TYR A 680 -11.12 -41.33 -11.50
C TYR A 680 -12.06 -42.33 -12.17
N GLY A 681 -12.73 -41.97 -13.26
CA GLY A 681 -13.57 -42.90 -14.03
C GLY A 681 -12.83 -44.15 -14.52
N ILE A 682 -11.50 -44.07 -14.69
CA ILE A 682 -10.66 -45.23 -15.04
C ILE A 682 -10.60 -46.30 -13.94
N LEU A 683 -10.82 -45.94 -12.68
CA LEU A 683 -10.84 -46.89 -11.56
C LEU A 683 -12.08 -47.78 -11.62
N CYS A 684 -13.19 -47.26 -12.16
CA CYS A 684 -14.50 -47.91 -12.22
C CYS A 684 -15.05 -47.96 -13.67
N PRO A 685 -14.39 -48.69 -14.59
CA PRO A 685 -14.73 -48.65 -16.02
C PRO A 685 -16.11 -49.21 -16.35
N ASN A 686 -16.65 -50.10 -15.50
CA ASN A 686 -17.91 -50.82 -15.75
C ASN A 686 -19.16 -50.07 -15.22
N LEU A 687 -18.98 -49.01 -14.43
CA LEU A 687 -20.09 -48.32 -13.74
C LEU A 687 -20.70 -47.19 -14.57
N LEU A 688 -19.86 -46.52 -15.37
CA LEU A 688 -20.24 -45.39 -16.20
C LEU A 688 -20.44 -45.88 -17.64
N ASN A 689 -21.62 -46.46 -17.92
CA ASN A 689 -22.01 -46.74 -19.31
C ASN A 689 -21.94 -45.45 -20.13
N ARG A 690 -21.16 -45.46 -21.22
CA ARG A 690 -20.92 -44.27 -22.05
C ARG A 690 -22.16 -43.78 -22.80
N GLU A 691 -23.22 -44.59 -22.84
CA GLU A 691 -24.42 -44.36 -23.64
C GLU A 691 -25.57 -43.71 -22.87
N SER A 692 -25.54 -43.69 -21.53
CA SER A 692 -26.57 -43.04 -20.70
C SER A 692 -26.06 -41.71 -20.13
N PHE A 693 -26.86 -40.65 -20.28
CA PHE A 693 -26.62 -39.40 -19.58
C PHE A 693 -26.86 -39.61 -18.08
N ILE A 694 -25.83 -39.33 -17.27
CA ILE A 694 -25.89 -39.40 -15.80
C ILE A 694 -25.45 -38.03 -15.28
N ASP A 695 -26.27 -37.46 -14.39
CA ASP A 695 -25.96 -36.22 -13.69
C ASP A 695 -24.61 -36.30 -12.95
N GLY A 696 -23.87 -35.20 -12.92
CA GLY A 696 -22.51 -35.15 -12.37
C GLY A 696 -22.44 -35.54 -10.90
N ARG A 697 -23.43 -35.12 -10.10
CA ARG A 697 -23.50 -35.45 -8.66
C ARG A 697 -23.73 -36.94 -8.44
N THR A 698 -24.73 -37.49 -9.13
CA THR A 698 -25.08 -38.92 -9.05
C THR A 698 -23.94 -39.80 -9.54
N ALA A 699 -23.25 -39.40 -10.62
CA ALA A 699 -22.08 -40.11 -11.13
C ALA A 699 -20.94 -40.14 -10.11
N CYS A 700 -20.67 -39.02 -9.42
CA CYS A 700 -19.66 -38.97 -8.37
C CYS A 700 -20.04 -39.82 -7.16
N GLN A 701 -21.31 -39.79 -6.73
CA GLN A 701 -21.79 -40.65 -5.65
C GLN A 701 -21.56 -42.13 -5.96
N LEU A 702 -21.95 -42.59 -7.15
CA LEU A 702 -21.77 -43.98 -7.58
C LEU A 702 -20.29 -44.38 -7.61
N LEU A 703 -19.42 -43.51 -8.11
CA LEU A 703 -17.97 -43.74 -8.10
C LEU A 703 -17.44 -43.88 -6.67
N LEU A 704 -17.83 -42.98 -5.76
CA LEU A 704 -17.39 -43.00 -4.37
C LEU A 704 -17.88 -44.23 -3.61
N ASP A 705 -19.14 -44.62 -3.84
CA ASP A 705 -19.72 -45.83 -3.26
C ASP A 705 -18.96 -47.08 -3.72
N GLN A 706 -18.57 -47.16 -5.01
CA GLN A 706 -17.78 -48.30 -5.51
C GLN A 706 -16.33 -48.29 -5.03
N LEU A 707 -15.75 -47.12 -4.75
CA LEU A 707 -14.43 -46.99 -4.16
C LEU A 707 -14.41 -47.39 -2.67
N ASN A 708 -15.57 -47.65 -2.06
CA ASN A 708 -15.72 -48.04 -0.63
C ASN A 708 -15.01 -47.06 0.32
N LEU A 709 -15.10 -45.77 0.03
CA LEU A 709 -14.57 -44.72 0.92
C LEU A 709 -15.51 -44.51 2.10
N ASP A 710 -14.93 -44.28 3.28
CA ASP A 710 -15.71 -43.94 4.47
C ASP A 710 -16.38 -42.57 4.30
N LYS A 711 -17.66 -42.48 4.68
CA LYS A 711 -18.50 -41.28 4.51
C LYS A 711 -18.04 -40.10 5.38
N GLU A 712 -17.23 -40.34 6.40
CA GLU A 712 -16.61 -39.26 7.18
C GLU A 712 -15.41 -38.61 6.44
N ARG A 713 -14.80 -39.34 5.49
CA ARG A 713 -13.61 -38.88 4.76
C ARG A 713 -13.93 -38.01 3.54
N TYR A 714 -15.21 -37.92 3.14
CA TYR A 714 -15.65 -37.08 2.03
C TYR A 714 -17.03 -36.46 2.26
N GLN A 715 -17.31 -35.38 1.56
CA GLN A 715 -18.62 -34.72 1.51
C GLN A 715 -18.94 -34.36 0.06
N ILE A 716 -20.21 -34.43 -0.33
CA ILE A 716 -20.65 -34.07 -1.68
C ILE A 716 -21.47 -32.79 -1.59
N GLY A 717 -20.96 -31.73 -2.20
CA GLY A 717 -21.62 -30.44 -2.30
C GLY A 717 -22.66 -30.38 -3.43
N MET A 718 -22.90 -29.16 -3.92
CA MET A 718 -23.81 -28.87 -5.01
C MET A 718 -23.15 -29.02 -6.39
N THR A 719 -21.86 -28.67 -6.50
CA THR A 719 -21.09 -28.74 -7.77
C THR A 719 -19.76 -29.49 -7.65
N LYS A 720 -19.29 -29.73 -6.42
CA LYS A 720 -17.98 -30.29 -6.10
C LYS A 720 -18.06 -31.44 -5.09
N VAL A 721 -17.05 -32.31 -5.13
CA VAL A 721 -16.77 -33.30 -4.07
C VAL A 721 -15.62 -32.77 -3.21
N PHE A 722 -15.78 -32.90 -1.90
CA PHE A 722 -14.86 -32.46 -0.86
C PHE A 722 -14.26 -33.68 -0.17
N PHE A 723 -12.96 -33.65 0.10
CA PHE A 723 -12.19 -34.74 0.69
C PHE A 723 -11.36 -34.27 1.86
N LYS A 724 -11.20 -35.15 2.86
CA LYS A 724 -10.18 -35.00 3.90
C LYS A 724 -8.77 -35.06 3.29
N ALA A 725 -7.79 -34.59 4.05
CA ALA A 725 -6.38 -34.81 3.73
C ALA A 725 -6.11 -36.31 3.52
N THR A 726 -5.08 -36.67 2.73
CA THR A 726 -4.67 -38.04 2.34
C THR A 726 -5.55 -38.79 1.34
N VAL A 727 -6.87 -38.57 1.31
CA VAL A 727 -7.79 -39.35 0.46
C VAL A 727 -7.47 -39.25 -1.03
N LEU A 728 -7.22 -38.04 -1.53
CA LEU A 728 -6.87 -37.86 -2.95
C LEU A 728 -5.53 -38.51 -3.31
N ALA A 729 -4.57 -38.55 -2.39
CA ALA A 729 -3.28 -39.19 -2.63
C ALA A 729 -3.44 -40.72 -2.78
N GLU A 730 -4.26 -41.34 -1.93
CA GLU A 730 -4.63 -42.76 -2.03
C GLU A 730 -5.31 -43.06 -3.39
N LEU A 731 -6.25 -42.21 -3.80
CA LEU A 731 -6.95 -42.36 -5.09
C LEU A 731 -6.02 -42.17 -6.29
N GLU A 732 -5.08 -41.23 -6.22
CA GLU A 732 -4.08 -41.03 -7.28
C GLU A 732 -3.10 -42.20 -7.36
N GLU A 733 -2.67 -42.76 -6.23
CA GLU A 733 -1.80 -43.94 -6.23
C GLU A 733 -2.51 -45.15 -6.89
N GLN A 734 -3.78 -45.37 -6.58
CA GLN A 734 -4.58 -46.41 -7.23
C GLN A 734 -4.71 -46.16 -8.74
N ARG A 735 -4.93 -44.91 -9.13
CA ARG A 735 -5.05 -44.49 -10.54
C ARG A 735 -3.73 -44.65 -11.28
N ASP A 736 -2.61 -44.22 -10.72
CA ASP A 736 -1.28 -44.35 -11.30
C ASP A 736 -0.89 -45.82 -11.48
N ASN A 737 -1.24 -46.69 -10.54
CA ASN A 737 -1.02 -48.14 -10.69
C ASN A 737 -1.81 -48.70 -11.89
N LYS A 738 -3.06 -48.29 -12.09
CA LYS A 738 -3.87 -48.69 -13.25
C LYS A 738 -3.35 -48.10 -14.56
N LEU A 739 -3.04 -46.80 -14.56
CA LEU A 739 -2.46 -46.11 -15.71
C LEU A 739 -1.10 -46.68 -16.09
N GLY A 740 -0.26 -47.03 -15.12
CA GLY A 740 1.05 -47.64 -15.34
C GLY A 740 0.97 -48.90 -16.19
N VAL A 741 -0.02 -49.76 -15.98
CA VAL A 741 -0.26 -50.95 -16.81
C VAL A 741 -0.61 -50.55 -18.25
N CYS A 742 -1.56 -49.63 -18.44
CA CYS A 742 -1.99 -49.16 -19.76
C CYS A 742 -0.86 -48.45 -20.52
N ILE A 743 -0.13 -47.57 -19.85
CA ILE A 743 0.98 -46.81 -20.42
C ILE A 743 2.14 -47.74 -20.76
N THR A 744 2.43 -48.76 -19.95
CA THR A 744 3.47 -49.76 -20.28
C THR A 744 3.13 -50.51 -21.56
N GLN A 745 1.86 -50.89 -21.75
CA GLN A 745 1.39 -51.52 -22.98
C GLN A 745 1.52 -50.57 -24.18
N PHE A 746 1.12 -49.30 -24.04
CA PHE A 746 1.28 -48.29 -25.08
C PHE A 746 2.75 -48.06 -25.44
N GLN A 747 3.61 -47.88 -24.45
CA GLN A 747 5.06 -47.72 -24.61
C GLN A 747 5.66 -48.93 -25.33
N ALA A 748 5.24 -50.15 -25.01
CA ALA A 748 5.69 -51.36 -25.72
C ALA A 748 5.31 -51.32 -27.20
N HIS A 749 4.10 -50.87 -27.56
CA HIS A 749 3.69 -50.70 -28.95
C HIS A 749 4.50 -49.61 -29.67
N CYS A 750 4.74 -48.46 -29.03
CA CYS A 750 5.58 -47.39 -29.57
C CYS A 750 7.02 -47.86 -29.80
N ARG A 751 7.63 -48.51 -28.80
CA ARG A 751 8.99 -49.07 -28.92
C ARG A 751 9.05 -50.13 -30.01
N ALA A 752 8.06 -51.01 -30.12
CA ALA A 752 7.99 -52.00 -31.17
C ALA A 752 7.89 -51.37 -32.56
N ARG A 753 7.07 -50.32 -32.74
CA ARG A 753 6.96 -49.58 -34.00
C ARG A 753 8.29 -48.90 -34.37
N LEU A 754 8.92 -48.19 -33.44
CA LEU A 754 10.20 -47.53 -33.65
C LEU A 754 11.31 -48.54 -33.97
N ALA A 755 11.37 -49.65 -33.24
CA ALA A 755 12.33 -50.72 -33.50
C ALA A 755 12.13 -51.34 -34.89
N ARG A 756 10.88 -51.60 -35.32
CA ARG A 756 10.59 -52.09 -36.68
C ARG A 756 10.96 -51.09 -37.76
N GLN A 757 10.71 -49.79 -37.54
CA GLN A 757 11.14 -48.74 -38.47
C GLN A 757 12.68 -48.69 -38.58
N PHE A 758 13.38 -48.73 -37.44
CA PHE A 758 14.84 -48.75 -37.40
C PHE A 758 15.40 -50.01 -38.08
N GLN A 759 14.82 -51.18 -37.81
CA GLN A 759 15.20 -52.43 -38.45
C GLN A 759 14.95 -52.43 -39.96
N THR A 760 13.83 -51.86 -40.41
CA THR A 760 13.53 -51.70 -41.83
C THR A 760 14.55 -50.80 -42.51
N ARG A 761 14.92 -49.67 -41.87
CA ARG A 761 15.97 -48.77 -42.35
C ARG A 761 17.32 -49.49 -42.44
N PHE A 762 17.69 -50.25 -41.41
CA PHE A 762 18.94 -51.01 -41.36
C PHE A 762 18.98 -52.11 -42.43
N SER A 763 17.89 -52.86 -42.62
CA SER A 763 17.79 -53.89 -43.66
C SER A 763 17.92 -53.28 -45.06
N ARG A 764 17.20 -52.17 -45.33
CA ARG A 764 17.33 -51.44 -46.60
C ARG A 764 18.75 -50.94 -46.84
N GLN A 765 19.42 -50.45 -45.79
CA GLN A 765 20.81 -50.01 -45.87
C GLN A 765 21.76 -51.19 -46.18
N ALA A 766 21.56 -52.35 -45.55
CA ALA A 766 22.35 -53.54 -45.83
C ALA A 766 22.17 -54.04 -47.26
N ASP A 767 20.93 -54.09 -47.77
CA ASP A 767 20.66 -54.47 -49.16
C ASP A 767 21.24 -53.47 -50.14
N ALA A 768 21.10 -52.17 -49.87
CA ALA A 768 21.74 -51.12 -50.67
C ALA A 768 23.26 -51.28 -50.71
N ILE A 769 23.91 -51.57 -49.57
CA ILE A 769 25.35 -51.84 -49.51
C ILE A 769 25.73 -53.04 -50.38
N ARG A 770 24.97 -54.14 -50.34
CA ARG A 770 25.23 -55.31 -51.20
C ARG A 770 25.09 -54.98 -52.69
N VAL A 771 24.05 -54.24 -53.06
CA VAL A 771 23.83 -53.78 -54.44
C VAL A 771 24.96 -52.85 -54.87
N MET A 772 25.38 -51.91 -54.02
CA MET A 772 26.51 -51.02 -54.29
C MET A 772 27.80 -51.81 -54.47
N GLN A 773 28.10 -52.78 -53.60
CA GLN A 773 29.28 -53.64 -53.73
C GLN A 773 29.27 -54.45 -55.02
N ARG A 774 28.11 -55.04 -55.39
CA ARG A 774 27.95 -55.77 -56.66
C ARG A 774 28.15 -54.84 -57.86
N ASN A 775 27.48 -53.68 -57.86
CA ASN A 775 27.58 -52.71 -58.94
C ASN A 775 28.99 -52.14 -59.06
N ALA A 776 29.71 -51.93 -57.96
CA ALA A 776 31.11 -51.50 -57.99
C ALA A 776 32.00 -52.54 -58.68
N ARG A 777 31.83 -53.84 -58.37
CA ARG A 777 32.55 -54.93 -59.05
C ARG A 777 32.23 -55.00 -60.54
N ILE A 778 30.94 -54.90 -60.90
CA ILE A 778 30.49 -54.87 -62.30
C ILE A 778 31.01 -53.61 -63.02
N TYR A 779 31.05 -52.46 -62.33
CA TYR A 779 31.56 -51.23 -62.92
C TYR A 779 33.06 -51.32 -63.21
N ILE A 780 33.85 -51.96 -62.33
CA ILE A 780 35.27 -52.21 -62.58
C ILE A 780 35.46 -53.02 -63.87
N SER A 781 34.67 -54.08 -64.10
CA SER A 781 34.75 -54.87 -65.35
C SER A 781 34.19 -54.13 -66.57
N LEU A 782 33.06 -53.42 -66.43
CA LEU A 782 32.47 -52.60 -67.50
C LEU A 782 33.42 -51.47 -67.93
N ARG A 783 34.13 -50.84 -67.00
CA ARG A 783 35.09 -49.76 -67.29
C ARG A 783 36.19 -50.24 -68.23
N GLU A 784 36.60 -51.50 -68.13
CA GLU A 784 37.60 -52.11 -69.00
C GLU A 784 37.02 -52.53 -70.35
N TRP A 785 35.71 -52.80 -70.43
CA TRP A 785 35.03 -53.24 -71.63
C TRP A 785 34.95 -52.14 -72.72
N PRO A 786 35.47 -52.36 -73.95
CA PRO A 786 35.53 -51.34 -75.00
C PRO A 786 34.16 -50.78 -75.43
N TRP A 787 33.14 -51.63 -75.54
CA TRP A 787 31.79 -51.21 -75.94
C TRP A 787 31.12 -50.28 -74.92
N TRP A 788 31.40 -50.46 -73.62
CA TRP A 788 30.91 -49.56 -72.58
C TRP A 788 31.53 -48.15 -72.70
N LYS A 789 32.82 -48.05 -73.07
CA LYS A 789 33.48 -46.75 -73.32
C LYS A 789 32.84 -46.00 -74.50
N VAL A 790 32.45 -46.72 -75.56
CA VAL A 790 31.72 -46.16 -76.71
C VAL A 790 30.32 -45.70 -76.28
N TYR A 791 29.56 -46.56 -75.60
CA TYR A 791 28.24 -46.21 -75.07
C TYR A 791 28.29 -45.00 -74.12
N ALA A 792 29.25 -44.93 -73.20
CA ALA A 792 29.40 -43.82 -72.27
C ALA A 792 29.69 -42.49 -72.98
N LYS A 793 30.45 -42.51 -74.09
CA LYS A 793 30.68 -41.32 -74.94
C LYS A 793 29.46 -40.93 -75.78
N LEU A 794 28.64 -41.90 -76.20
CA LEU A 794 27.43 -41.67 -77.01
C LEU A 794 26.19 -41.29 -76.17
N LYS A 795 26.06 -41.82 -74.95
CA LYS A 795 24.93 -41.58 -74.05
C LYS A 795 24.60 -40.09 -73.80
N PRO A 796 25.56 -39.17 -73.59
CA PRO A 796 25.26 -37.75 -73.42
C PRO A 796 24.81 -37.05 -74.72
N LEU A 797 25.11 -37.60 -75.91
CA LEU A 797 24.62 -37.08 -77.19
C LEU A 797 23.12 -37.36 -77.41
N ASN A 798 22.55 -38.28 -76.62
CA ASN A 798 21.12 -38.60 -76.62
C ASN A 798 20.36 -37.73 -75.59
N ALA A 799 20.58 -36.42 -75.65
CA ALA A 799 20.15 -35.44 -74.64
C ALA A 799 18.62 -35.24 -74.56
N ALA A 800 17.90 -35.47 -75.66
CA ALA A 800 16.46 -35.18 -75.77
C ALA A 800 15.60 -35.91 -74.73
N TYR A 801 15.87 -37.19 -74.45
CA TYR A 801 15.06 -37.99 -73.53
C TYR A 801 15.17 -37.57 -72.05
N ARG A 802 16.25 -36.89 -71.64
CA ARG A 802 16.43 -36.44 -70.25
C ARG A 802 15.70 -35.14 -69.95
N VAL A 803 15.48 -34.30 -70.96
CA VAL A 803 14.86 -32.99 -70.80
C VAL A 803 13.38 -33.12 -70.48
N ASP A 804 12.65 -34.02 -71.14
CA ASP A 804 11.20 -34.18 -70.95
C ASP A 804 10.84 -34.71 -69.55
N ILE A 805 11.55 -35.73 -69.05
CA ILE A 805 11.33 -36.27 -67.70
C ILE A 805 11.67 -35.21 -66.64
N GLN A 806 12.76 -34.47 -66.84
CA GLN A 806 13.14 -33.38 -65.93
C GLN A 806 12.14 -32.23 -65.96
N MET A 807 11.55 -31.93 -67.12
CA MET A 807 10.52 -30.90 -67.25
C MET A 807 9.27 -31.31 -66.49
N GLN A 808 8.78 -32.55 -66.67
CA GLN A 808 7.62 -33.07 -65.95
C GLN A 808 7.82 -33.09 -64.42
N GLU A 809 8.99 -33.50 -63.94
CA GLU A 809 9.31 -33.46 -62.51
C GLU A 809 9.37 -32.03 -61.95
N ARG A 810 9.84 -31.08 -62.75
CA ARG A 810 9.89 -29.66 -62.38
C ARG A 810 8.49 -29.06 -62.35
N ASP A 811 7.67 -29.34 -63.35
CA ASP A 811 6.29 -28.85 -63.44
C ASP A 811 5.45 -29.36 -62.26
N GLN A 812 5.58 -30.64 -61.89
CA GLN A 812 4.92 -31.19 -60.70
C GLN A 812 5.39 -30.51 -59.40
N LYS A 813 6.70 -30.28 -59.24
CA LYS A 813 7.23 -29.57 -58.07
C LYS A 813 6.74 -28.14 -58.00
N ILE A 814 6.76 -27.41 -59.11
CA ILE A 814 6.25 -26.04 -59.21
C ILE A 814 4.79 -26.02 -58.76
N HIS A 815 3.97 -26.92 -59.28
CA HIS A 815 2.55 -26.98 -58.96
C HIS A 815 2.27 -27.28 -57.48
N THR A 816 3.07 -28.16 -56.85
CA THR A 816 2.96 -28.44 -55.41
C THR A 816 3.41 -27.27 -54.54
N LEU A 817 4.48 -26.57 -54.93
CA LEU A 817 5.01 -25.42 -54.21
C LEU A 817 4.08 -24.22 -54.32
N GLU A 818 3.49 -23.98 -55.50
CA GLU A 818 2.48 -22.93 -55.70
C GLU A 818 1.24 -23.15 -54.83
N ALA A 819 0.77 -24.41 -54.71
CA ALA A 819 -0.34 -24.74 -53.83
C ALA A 819 -0.02 -24.49 -52.35
N GLN A 820 1.17 -24.90 -51.89
CA GLN A 820 1.64 -24.65 -50.52
C GLN A 820 1.82 -23.15 -50.24
N LEU A 821 2.38 -22.40 -51.19
CA LEU A 821 2.59 -20.96 -51.05
C LEU A 821 1.27 -20.21 -50.97
N LYS A 822 0.26 -20.62 -51.76
CA LYS A 822 -1.08 -20.03 -51.70
C LYS A 822 -1.76 -20.26 -50.35
N ASP A 823 -1.69 -21.48 -49.81
CA ASP A 823 -2.27 -21.83 -48.50
C ASP A 823 -1.58 -21.09 -47.34
N GLN A 824 -0.24 -21.04 -47.37
CA GLN A 824 0.56 -20.27 -46.41
C GLN A 824 0.31 -18.77 -46.51
N SER A 825 0.15 -18.22 -47.71
CA SER A 825 -0.16 -16.80 -47.88
C SER A 825 -1.56 -16.46 -47.37
N SER A 826 -2.56 -17.34 -47.54
CA SER A 826 -3.92 -17.12 -47.01
C SER A 826 -3.90 -17.08 -45.48
N THR A 827 -3.29 -18.09 -44.86
CA THR A 827 -3.19 -18.18 -43.40
C THR A 827 -2.35 -17.04 -42.80
N ALA A 828 -1.27 -16.61 -43.47
CA ALA A 828 -0.49 -15.45 -43.04
C ALA A 828 -1.29 -14.15 -43.09
N ASN A 829 -2.11 -13.95 -44.13
CA ASN A 829 -2.96 -12.76 -44.26
C ASN A 829 -4.06 -12.73 -43.19
N GLU A 830 -4.70 -13.88 -42.90
CA GLU A 830 -5.69 -14.00 -41.83
C GLU A 830 -5.08 -13.69 -40.46
N MET A 831 -3.91 -14.25 -40.16
CA MET A 831 -3.19 -14.00 -38.91
C MET A 831 -2.74 -12.53 -38.80
N ALA A 832 -2.29 -11.91 -39.91
CA ALA A 832 -1.93 -10.49 -39.93
C ALA A 832 -3.13 -9.59 -39.64
N SER A 833 -4.28 -9.86 -40.26
CA SER A 833 -5.54 -9.13 -39.98
C SER A 833 -5.93 -9.27 -38.51
N ARG A 834 -5.87 -10.49 -37.95
CA ARG A 834 -6.21 -10.73 -36.55
C ARG A 834 -5.26 -10.03 -35.59
N ASN A 835 -3.97 -10.01 -35.89
CA ASN A 835 -2.98 -9.27 -35.09
C ASN A 835 -3.25 -7.77 -35.11
N GLN A 836 -3.62 -7.21 -36.26
CA GLN A 836 -3.95 -5.79 -36.37
C GLN A 836 -5.21 -5.44 -35.56
N GLU A 837 -6.24 -6.28 -35.57
CA GLU A 837 -7.42 -6.09 -34.71
C GLU A 837 -7.05 -6.08 -33.21
N LEU A 838 -6.20 -7.00 -32.78
CA LEU A 838 -5.74 -7.07 -31.39
C LEU A 838 -4.88 -5.86 -31.00
N GLU A 839 -4.02 -5.38 -31.91
CA GLU A 839 -3.25 -4.16 -31.70
C GLU A 839 -4.15 -2.93 -31.56
N ASN A 840 -5.20 -2.82 -32.38
CA ASN A 840 -6.19 -1.74 -32.27
C ASN A 840 -6.92 -1.78 -30.91
N GLN A 841 -7.37 -2.97 -30.47
CA GLN A 841 -7.98 -3.15 -29.14
C GLN A 841 -7.01 -2.78 -28.01
N GLN A 842 -5.73 -3.11 -28.14
CA GLN A 842 -4.72 -2.75 -27.15
C GLN A 842 -4.52 -1.24 -27.07
N VAL A 843 -4.54 -0.54 -28.20
CA VAL A 843 -4.45 0.93 -28.25
C VAL A 843 -5.68 1.57 -27.61
N GLU A 844 -6.89 1.07 -27.90
CA GLU A 844 -8.13 1.56 -27.31
C GLU A 844 -8.16 1.39 -25.78
N LEU A 845 -7.79 0.21 -25.28
CA LEU A 845 -7.66 -0.05 -23.84
C LEU A 845 -6.62 0.86 -23.18
N LYS A 846 -5.49 1.12 -23.83
CA LYS A 846 -4.49 2.08 -23.34
C LYS A 846 -5.05 3.49 -23.25
N GLN A 847 -5.87 3.91 -24.21
CA GLN A 847 -6.52 5.22 -24.17
C GLN A 847 -7.54 5.32 -23.02
N LEU A 848 -8.36 4.29 -22.82
CA LEU A 848 -9.30 4.25 -21.69
C LEU A 848 -8.60 4.35 -20.34
N ILE A 849 -7.47 3.65 -20.18
CA ILE A 849 -6.65 3.75 -18.95
C ILE A 849 -6.10 5.17 -18.76
N LEU A 850 -5.69 5.85 -19.86
CA LEU A 850 -5.21 7.23 -19.80
C LEU A 850 -6.33 8.20 -19.37
N ASP A 851 -7.51 8.03 -19.93
CA ASP A 851 -8.67 8.85 -19.60
C ASP A 851 -9.09 8.64 -18.14
N GLU A 852 -9.12 7.38 -17.66
CA GLU A 852 -9.41 7.04 -16.26
C GLU A 852 -8.36 7.64 -15.31
N GLN A 853 -7.07 7.58 -15.66
CA GLN A 853 -6.00 8.22 -14.89
C GLN A 853 -6.12 9.74 -14.85
N SER A 854 -6.61 10.37 -15.92
CA SER A 854 -6.90 11.80 -15.94
C SER A 854 -8.01 12.15 -14.95
N ILE A 855 -9.09 11.37 -14.95
CA ILE A 855 -10.22 11.55 -14.02
C ILE A 855 -9.76 11.37 -12.57
N ILE A 856 -8.94 10.34 -12.28
CA ILE A 856 -8.38 10.14 -10.94
C ILE A 856 -7.55 11.35 -10.50
N ARG A 857 -6.79 11.96 -11.42
CA ARG A 857 -6.00 13.16 -11.13
C ARG A 857 -6.89 14.36 -10.79
N GLU A 858 -7.94 14.61 -11.58
CA GLU A 858 -8.91 15.68 -11.30
C GLU A 858 -9.59 15.48 -9.94
N LEU A 859 -9.93 14.24 -9.59
CA LEU A 859 -10.49 13.90 -8.28
C LEU A 859 -9.48 14.11 -7.14
N GLU A 860 -8.20 13.78 -7.34
CA GLU A 860 -7.15 14.04 -6.35
C GLU A 860 -6.94 15.54 -6.13
N GLU A 861 -6.91 16.35 -7.19
CA GLU A 861 -6.81 17.81 -7.10
C GLU A 861 -8.02 18.41 -6.36
N SER A 862 -9.24 18.00 -6.73
CA SER A 862 -10.46 18.45 -6.05
C SER A 862 -10.46 18.06 -4.57
N LYS A 863 -10.00 16.85 -4.23
CA LYS A 863 -9.85 16.40 -2.84
C LYS A 863 -8.85 17.27 -2.06
N GLN A 864 -7.73 17.64 -2.67
CA GLN A 864 -6.73 18.51 -2.03
C GLN A 864 -7.27 19.92 -1.77
N GLU A 865 -7.98 20.52 -2.74
CA GLU A 865 -8.62 21.82 -2.54
C GLU A 865 -9.63 21.78 -1.40
N LEU A 866 -10.43 20.71 -1.33
CA LEU A 866 -11.44 20.54 -0.31
C LEU A 866 -10.81 20.35 1.08
N PHE A 867 -9.68 19.63 1.14
CA PHE A 867 -8.90 19.46 2.37
C PHE A 867 -8.28 20.78 2.86
N GLN A 868 -7.72 21.59 1.96
CA GLN A 868 -7.21 22.92 2.33
C GLN A 868 -8.32 23.82 2.90
N LYS A 869 -9.50 23.84 2.24
CA LYS A 869 -10.67 24.57 2.73
C LYS A 869 -11.11 24.07 4.11
N PHE A 870 -11.07 22.75 4.32
CA PHE A 870 -11.38 22.14 5.60
C PHE A 870 -10.41 22.59 6.71
N THR A 871 -9.09 22.53 6.46
CA THR A 871 -8.09 23.00 7.43
C THR A 871 -8.23 24.49 7.77
N MET A 872 -8.51 25.35 6.78
CA MET A 872 -8.77 26.77 7.03
C MET A 872 -10.05 26.99 7.85
N ALA A 873 -11.08 26.16 7.63
CA ALA A 873 -12.30 26.22 8.41
C ALA A 873 -12.09 25.76 9.85
N GLU A 874 -11.28 24.72 10.09
CA GLU A 874 -10.90 24.27 11.44
C GLU A 874 -10.11 25.34 12.19
N GLU A 875 -9.10 25.95 11.57
CA GLU A 875 -8.36 27.07 12.16
C GLU A 875 -9.31 28.22 12.53
N ARG A 876 -10.28 28.52 11.65
CA ARG A 876 -11.27 29.56 11.90
C ARG A 876 -12.21 29.19 13.05
N ILE A 877 -12.57 27.92 13.21
CA ILE A 877 -13.38 27.44 14.34
C ILE A 877 -12.58 27.58 15.64
N GLU A 878 -11.30 27.18 15.69
CA GLU A 878 -10.45 27.35 16.88
C GLU A 878 -10.30 28.82 17.27
N GLU A 879 -10.10 29.71 16.30
CA GLU A 879 -10.07 31.16 16.54
C GLU A 879 -11.39 31.67 17.13
N LEU A 880 -12.52 31.27 16.54
CA LEU A 880 -13.85 31.67 17.01
C LEU A 880 -14.14 31.12 18.40
N GLU A 881 -13.73 29.90 18.72
CA GLU A 881 -13.86 29.32 20.07
C GLU A 881 -13.00 30.06 21.09
N SER A 882 -11.77 30.46 20.72
CA SER A 882 -10.91 31.28 21.57
C SER A 882 -11.51 32.68 21.80
N GLU A 883 -12.03 33.32 20.76
CA GLU A 883 -12.73 34.61 20.85
C GLU A 883 -13.99 34.50 21.71
N LEU A 884 -14.78 33.44 21.55
CA LEU A 884 -15.99 33.18 22.33
C LEU A 884 -15.64 32.99 23.81
N ASN A 885 -14.60 32.22 24.12
CA ASN A 885 -14.12 32.01 25.49
C ASN A 885 -13.63 33.32 26.13
N GLN A 886 -12.92 34.16 25.38
CA GLN A 886 -12.53 35.49 25.86
C GLN A 886 -13.75 36.38 26.11
N LYS A 887 -14.69 36.44 25.16
CA LYS A 887 -15.93 37.21 25.32
C LYS A 887 -16.78 36.73 26.51
N SER A 888 -16.90 35.42 26.71
CA SER A 888 -17.62 34.84 27.86
C SER A 888 -17.00 35.29 29.19
N LYS A 889 -15.67 35.28 29.31
CA LYS A 889 -14.97 35.79 30.50
C LYS A 889 -15.22 37.28 30.73
N THR A 890 -15.16 38.10 29.68
CA THR A 890 -15.45 39.54 29.81
C THR A 890 -16.91 39.82 30.16
N MET A 891 -17.86 39.03 29.65
CA MET A 891 -19.28 39.11 30.01
C MET A 891 -19.50 38.75 31.47
N GLU A 892 -18.88 37.69 31.98
CA GLU A 892 -18.96 37.31 33.40
C GLU A 892 -18.36 38.38 34.32
N GLU A 893 -17.23 39.00 33.95
CA GLU A 893 -16.64 40.11 34.70
C GLU A 893 -17.54 41.35 34.68
N ASN A 894 -18.12 41.69 33.53
CA ASN A 894 -19.06 42.81 33.42
C ASN A 894 -20.35 42.58 34.21
N GLN A 895 -20.86 41.34 34.23
CA GLN A 895 -22.04 40.96 35.00
C GLN A 895 -21.77 41.09 36.50
N LYS A 896 -20.62 40.62 37.00
CA LYS A 896 -20.20 40.83 38.40
C LYS A 896 -20.06 42.31 38.76
N ASN A 897 -19.51 43.12 37.87
CA ASN A 897 -19.39 44.57 38.09
C ASN A 897 -20.74 45.28 38.11
N LEU A 898 -21.70 44.85 37.29
CA LEU A 898 -23.06 45.39 37.27
C LEU A 898 -23.84 44.99 38.54
N GLU A 899 -23.70 43.74 38.99
CA GLU A 899 -24.27 43.28 40.27
C GLU A 899 -23.74 44.10 41.44
N GLN A 900 -22.42 44.32 41.51
CA GLN A 900 -21.83 45.17 42.57
C GLN A 900 -22.35 46.61 42.55
N LYS A 901 -22.55 47.19 41.36
CA LYS A 901 -23.12 48.54 41.23
C LYS A 901 -24.59 48.58 41.60
N ALA A 902 -25.36 47.55 41.25
CA ALA A 902 -26.77 47.43 41.62
C ALA A 902 -26.92 47.31 43.15
N ASP A 903 -26.05 46.54 43.81
CA ASP A 903 -26.04 46.40 45.27
C ASP A 903 -25.68 47.73 45.96
N GLN A 904 -24.72 48.48 45.43
CA GLN A 904 -24.38 49.82 45.94
C GLN A 904 -25.53 50.81 45.76
N ALA A 905 -26.17 50.85 44.59
CA ALA A 905 -27.32 51.71 44.34
C ALA A 905 -28.53 51.35 45.23
N ASN A 906 -28.76 50.07 45.48
CA ASN A 906 -29.80 49.61 46.40
C ASN A 906 -29.53 50.06 47.84
N LEU A 907 -28.26 50.07 48.27
CA LEU A 907 -27.87 50.55 49.59
C LEU A 907 -28.09 52.06 49.73
N GLU A 908 -27.72 52.85 48.72
CA GLU A 908 -27.96 54.30 48.68
C GLU A 908 -29.46 54.64 48.67
N LEU A 909 -30.26 53.90 47.90
CA LEU A 909 -31.71 54.09 47.86
C LEU A 909 -32.35 53.79 49.23
N PHE A 910 -31.85 52.78 49.94
CA PHE A 910 -32.33 52.44 51.27
C PHE A 910 -32.08 53.58 52.27
N GLN A 911 -30.89 54.20 52.22
CA GLN A 911 -30.55 55.35 53.05
C GLN A 911 -31.45 56.57 52.74
N GLN A 912 -31.69 56.86 51.47
CA GLN A 912 -32.56 57.98 51.06
C GLN A 912 -34.03 57.78 51.47
N LEU A 913 -34.53 56.54 51.47
CA LEU A 913 -35.88 56.23 51.94
C LEU A 913 -36.02 56.46 53.45
N GLU A 914 -34.98 56.14 54.22
CA GLU A 914 -34.93 56.34 55.66
C GLU A 914 -34.90 57.84 56.01
N GLU A 915 -34.08 58.63 55.32
CA GLU A 915 -34.06 60.10 55.45
C GLU A 915 -35.39 60.74 55.10
N ASN A 916 -36.04 60.33 54.00
CA ASN A 916 -37.36 60.84 53.62
C ASN A 916 -38.44 60.56 54.67
N LYS A 917 -38.34 59.43 55.38
CA LYS A 917 -39.25 59.09 56.46
C LYS A 917 -39.11 60.07 57.62
N THR A 918 -37.87 60.41 58.00
CA THR A 918 -37.61 61.40 59.06
C THR A 918 -38.05 62.82 58.68
N LEU A 919 -37.90 63.21 57.41
CA LEU A 919 -38.33 64.52 56.91
C LEU A 919 -39.87 64.66 56.90
N LYS A 920 -40.60 63.59 56.56
CA LYS A 920 -42.07 63.57 56.63
C LYS A 920 -42.59 63.76 58.06
N GLU A 921 -41.95 63.14 59.04
CA GLU A 921 -42.31 63.32 60.45
C GLU A 921 -42.07 64.76 60.93
N ARG A 922 -41.00 65.41 60.44
CA ARG A 922 -40.70 66.82 60.75
C ARG A 922 -41.69 67.81 60.12
N LEU A 923 -42.15 67.55 58.89
CA LEU A 923 -43.14 68.37 58.21
C LEU A 923 -44.50 68.38 58.93
N ALA A 924 -44.93 67.23 59.47
CA ALA A 924 -46.18 67.13 60.23
C ALA A 924 -46.19 67.98 61.51
N VAL A 925 -45.01 68.20 62.13
CA VAL A 925 -44.87 69.07 63.31
C VAL A 925 -44.98 70.55 62.91
N LEU A 926 -44.31 70.95 61.83
CA LEU A 926 -44.29 72.35 61.36
C LEU A 926 -45.64 72.82 60.81
N GLU A 927 -46.45 71.93 60.22
CA GLU A 927 -47.81 72.28 59.77
C GLU A 927 -48.75 72.60 60.95
N LYS A 928 -48.51 72.00 62.11
CA LYS A 928 -49.28 72.26 63.33
C LYS A 928 -48.98 73.66 63.88
N GLU A 929 -47.71 74.06 63.91
CA GLU A 929 -47.28 75.38 64.39
C GLU A 929 -47.76 76.54 63.47
N ASN A 930 -47.81 76.31 62.15
CA ASN A 930 -48.28 77.32 61.19
C ASN A 930 -49.79 77.62 61.27
N LYS A 931 -50.60 76.68 61.77
CA LYS A 931 -52.04 76.93 61.98
C LYS A 931 -52.28 77.90 63.14
N ASP A 932 -51.49 77.84 64.19
CA ASP A 932 -51.68 78.69 65.37
C ASP A 932 -51.24 80.14 65.13
N ILE A 933 -50.22 80.36 64.30
CA ILE A 933 -49.74 81.72 63.92
C ILE A 933 -50.75 82.45 63.00
N LYS A 934 -51.42 81.73 62.09
CA LYS A 934 -52.41 82.31 61.16
C LYS A 934 -53.66 82.86 61.85
N ALA A 935 -54.02 82.35 63.04
CA ALA A 935 -55.17 82.85 63.79
C ALA A 935 -54.91 84.25 64.38
N SER A 936 -53.68 84.54 64.82
CA SER A 936 -53.32 85.81 65.48
C SER A 936 -53.18 86.99 64.50
N LEU A 937 -52.87 86.74 63.23
CA LEU A 937 -52.69 87.79 62.21
C LEU A 937 -54.00 88.42 61.71
N LYS A 938 -55.13 87.71 61.77
CA LYS A 938 -56.42 88.20 61.26
C LYS A 938 -57.03 89.34 62.10
N GLU A 939 -56.70 89.45 63.38
CA GLU A 939 -57.23 90.51 64.25
C GLU A 939 -56.58 91.90 64.00
N LYS A 940 -55.31 91.94 63.57
CA LYS A 940 -54.59 93.20 63.34
C LYS A 940 -54.90 93.87 61.99
N GLN A 941 -55.46 93.14 61.04
CA GLN A 941 -55.67 93.62 59.67
C GLN A 941 -56.92 94.51 59.52
N TYR A 942 -57.94 94.32 60.38
CA TYR A 942 -59.20 95.08 60.33
C TYR A 942 -59.06 96.57 60.74
N GLN A 943 -58.01 96.93 61.48
CA GLN A 943 -57.77 98.32 61.89
C GLN A 943 -57.09 99.18 60.81
N PHE A 944 -56.42 98.57 59.82
CA PHE A 944 -55.64 99.30 58.80
C PHE A 944 -56.48 99.73 57.58
N ASP A 945 -57.56 99.01 57.29
CA ASP A 945 -58.37 99.22 56.08
C ASP A 945 -59.27 100.47 56.14
N LYS A 946 -59.45 101.07 57.33
CA LYS A 946 -60.33 102.23 57.54
C LYS A 946 -59.71 103.57 57.10
N GLU A 947 -58.38 103.69 57.02
CA GLU A 947 -57.67 104.93 56.63
C GLU A 947 -57.32 105.00 55.12
N THR A 948 -57.41 103.88 54.39
CA THR A 948 -56.93 103.81 53.00
C THR A 948 -58.00 104.22 51.97
N ILE A 949 -59.28 104.23 52.34
CA ILE A 949 -60.41 104.50 51.44
C ILE A 949 -60.59 106.00 51.11
N GLU A 950 -60.08 106.91 51.93
CA GLU A 950 -60.31 108.36 51.78
C GLU A 950 -59.38 109.06 50.75
N LYS A 951 -58.26 108.42 50.37
CA LYS A 951 -57.27 109.01 49.45
C LYS A 951 -57.48 108.67 47.96
N ASN A 952 -58.22 107.61 47.63
CA ASN A 952 -58.37 107.14 46.23
C ASN A 952 -59.48 107.84 45.41
N GLY A 953 -60.34 108.66 46.04
CA GLY A 953 -61.46 109.33 45.35
C GLY A 953 -61.09 110.54 44.50
N LYS A 954 -59.92 111.18 44.71
CA LYS A 954 -59.52 112.41 43.98
C LYS A 954 -58.76 112.16 42.67
N ILE A 955 -58.32 110.93 42.41
CA ILE A 955 -57.53 110.57 41.22
C ILE A 955 -58.41 110.16 40.04
N GLN A 956 -59.62 109.61 40.28
CA GLN A 956 -60.54 109.18 39.22
C GLN A 956 -61.23 110.31 38.43
N GLN A 957 -61.13 111.57 38.89
CA GLN A 957 -61.73 112.73 38.21
C GLN A 957 -60.82 113.35 37.14
N LEU A 958 -59.52 113.05 37.14
CA LEU A 958 -58.53 113.60 36.19
C LEU A 958 -58.31 112.71 34.96
N GLU A 959 -58.62 111.41 35.03
CA GLU A 959 -58.47 110.48 33.90
C GLU A 959 -59.58 110.62 32.84
N LEU A 960 -60.72 111.21 33.19
CA LEU A 960 -61.87 111.37 32.28
C LEU A 960 -61.72 112.56 31.32
N ASP A 961 -61.00 113.62 31.71
CA ASP A 961 -60.80 114.84 30.91
C ASP A 961 -59.71 114.71 29.82
N TYR A 962 -58.74 113.80 29.98
CA TYR A 962 -57.74 113.52 28.93
C TYR A 962 -58.29 112.61 27.82
N LYS A 963 -59.36 111.84 28.11
CA LYS A 963 -59.97 110.90 27.17
C LYS A 963 -60.66 111.60 26.00
N ASN A 964 -61.30 112.75 26.23
CA ASN A 964 -61.93 113.56 25.18
C ASN A 964 -60.94 114.29 24.26
N LYS A 965 -59.66 114.40 24.66
CA LYS A 965 -58.61 115.08 23.86
C LYS A 965 -57.85 114.11 22.95
N ILE A 966 -57.92 112.81 23.26
CA ILE A 966 -57.34 111.72 22.47
C ILE A 966 -58.22 111.40 21.25
N ASP A 967 -59.55 111.56 21.35
CA ASP A 967 -60.47 111.24 20.25
C ASP A 967 -60.40 112.22 19.05
N ILE A 968 -59.95 113.46 19.25
CA ILE A 968 -59.75 114.46 18.17
C ILE A 968 -58.41 114.25 17.44
N LEU A 969 -57.40 113.70 18.13
CA LEU A 969 -56.09 113.36 17.56
C LEU A 969 -56.10 112.01 16.82
N ASN A 970 -57.05 111.13 17.14
CA ASN A 970 -57.22 109.84 16.45
C ASN A 970 -57.82 109.95 15.04
N THR A 971 -58.51 111.05 14.71
CA THR A 971 -59.01 111.33 13.34
C THR A 971 -57.93 111.81 12.37
N GLU A 972 -56.86 112.48 12.85
CA GLU A 972 -55.73 112.92 12.01
C GLU A 972 -54.64 111.84 11.84
N ILE A 973 -54.66 110.80 12.68
CA ILE A 973 -53.73 109.67 12.63
C ILE A 973 -54.20 108.58 11.64
N GLU A 974 -55.50 108.49 11.32
CA GLU A 974 -56.02 107.53 10.33
C GLU A 974 -55.63 107.87 8.88
N GLU A 975 -55.58 109.16 8.49
CA GLU A 975 -55.17 109.55 7.12
C GLU A 975 -53.65 109.38 6.86
N LEU A 976 -52.82 109.33 7.91
CA LEU A 976 -51.36 109.13 7.78
C LEU A 976 -50.90 107.68 8.01
N LYS A 977 -51.77 106.81 8.54
CA LYS A 977 -51.53 105.36 8.69
C LYS A 977 -51.69 104.59 7.37
N GLU A 978 -52.46 105.11 6.42
CA GLU A 978 -52.65 104.46 5.11
C GLU A 978 -51.37 104.51 4.25
N GLN A 979 -50.47 105.48 4.49
CA GLN A 979 -49.17 105.60 3.80
C GLN A 979 -47.98 104.96 4.54
N LEU A 980 -48.17 104.50 5.79
CA LEU A 980 -47.12 103.83 6.59
C LEU A 980 -47.30 102.29 6.66
N ASN A 981 -48.44 101.79 6.17
CA ASN A 981 -48.70 100.37 5.94
C ASN A 981 -47.83 99.76 4.83
N GLU A 982 -47.05 100.58 4.11
CA GLU A 982 -46.20 100.14 3.00
C GLU A 982 -44.77 99.73 3.40
N VAL A 983 -44.28 100.01 4.63
CA VAL A 983 -42.85 99.80 4.95
C VAL A 983 -42.53 99.15 6.32
N LYS A 984 -43.50 98.91 7.22
CA LYS A 984 -43.20 98.35 8.57
C LYS A 984 -43.89 97.04 8.94
N SER A 985 -44.38 96.27 7.96
CA SER A 985 -44.68 94.84 8.13
C SER A 985 -43.50 93.94 7.76
N GLN A 986 -42.29 94.50 7.61
CA GLN A 986 -41.07 93.84 7.09
C GLN A 986 -39.98 93.52 8.15
N SER A 987 -40.29 93.33 9.44
CA SER A 987 -39.26 92.81 10.38
C SER A 987 -39.77 92.21 11.70
N ALA A 988 -41.04 91.77 11.77
CA ALA A 988 -41.55 91.07 12.96
C ALA A 988 -42.78 90.17 12.69
N ARG A 989 -42.87 89.61 11.48
CA ARG A 989 -43.54 88.31 11.25
C ARG A 989 -42.54 87.27 10.73
N ASP A 990 -41.26 87.43 11.08
CA ASP A 990 -40.18 86.43 10.96
C ASP A 990 -40.40 85.15 11.80
N ASN A 991 -41.65 84.88 12.22
CA ASN A 991 -42.06 83.63 12.83
C ASN A 991 -43.26 82.98 12.12
N LYS A 992 -43.70 83.50 10.97
CA LYS A 992 -44.77 82.86 10.17
C LYS A 992 -44.31 82.26 8.84
N GLN A 993 -43.03 82.44 8.47
CA GLN A 993 -42.45 81.84 7.25
C GLN A 993 -41.64 80.55 7.52
N ASN A 994 -41.34 80.24 8.79
CA ASN A 994 -40.77 78.95 9.21
C ASN A 994 -41.82 77.82 9.40
N HIS A 995 -43.11 78.14 9.40
CA HIS A 995 -44.16 77.11 9.51
C HIS A 995 -44.61 76.58 8.14
N GLU A 996 -44.47 77.38 7.07
CA GLU A 996 -44.87 77.00 5.71
C GLU A 996 -43.77 76.20 4.96
N THR A 997 -42.50 76.28 5.39
CA THR A 997 -41.42 75.42 4.90
C THR A 997 -41.44 74.00 5.51
N THR A 998 -41.92 73.85 6.74
CA THR A 998 -42.14 72.52 7.35
C THR A 998 -43.29 71.74 6.72
N VAL A 999 -44.35 72.42 6.26
CA VAL A 999 -45.52 71.77 5.64
C VAL A 999 -45.26 71.38 4.18
N GLN A 1000 -44.34 72.06 3.48
CA GLN A 1000 -43.90 71.66 2.14
C GLN A 1000 -42.93 70.45 2.15
N LEU A 1001 -42.06 70.34 3.16
CA LEU A 1001 -41.15 69.20 3.33
C LEU A 1001 -41.88 67.90 3.75
N GLU A 1002 -42.99 67.98 4.50
CA GLU A 1002 -43.83 66.81 4.81
C GLU A 1002 -44.64 66.31 3.60
N SER A 1003 -44.93 67.18 2.62
CA SER A 1003 -45.56 66.82 1.34
C SER A 1003 -44.59 66.10 0.39
N GLU A 1004 -43.35 66.58 0.26
CA GLU A 1004 -42.32 65.95 -0.59
C GLU A 1004 -41.85 64.58 -0.04
N ILE A 1005 -41.86 64.38 1.28
CA ILE A 1005 -41.57 63.07 1.90
C ILE A 1005 -42.68 62.05 1.62
N ASN A 1006 -43.94 62.48 1.48
CA ASN A 1006 -45.05 61.58 1.14
C ASN A 1006 -45.08 61.26 -0.37
N GLU A 1007 -44.69 62.18 -1.25
CA GLU A 1007 -44.55 61.94 -2.69
C GLU A 1007 -43.36 61.01 -3.01
N LEU A 1008 -42.23 61.11 -2.29
CA LEU A 1008 -41.10 60.18 -2.43
C LEU A 1008 -41.41 58.75 -1.92
N LYS A 1009 -42.24 58.61 -0.88
CA LYS A 1009 -42.73 57.29 -0.42
C LYS A 1009 -43.69 56.65 -1.42
N GLN A 1010 -44.46 57.45 -2.15
CA GLN A 1010 -45.35 56.95 -3.21
C GLN A 1010 -44.56 56.57 -4.49
N ALA A 1011 -43.48 57.27 -4.81
CA ALA A 1011 -42.56 56.90 -5.90
C ALA A 1011 -41.78 55.60 -5.61
N LEU A 1012 -41.34 55.38 -4.35
CA LEU A 1012 -40.65 54.15 -3.94
C LEU A 1012 -41.57 52.91 -4.00
N ASN A 1013 -42.85 53.05 -3.62
CA ASN A 1013 -43.82 51.95 -3.74
C ASN A 1013 -44.14 51.60 -5.21
N ASN A 1014 -44.22 52.59 -6.10
CA ASN A 1014 -44.43 52.37 -7.54
C ASN A 1014 -43.20 51.70 -8.21
N GLU A 1015 -41.99 51.93 -7.70
CA GLU A 1015 -40.76 51.28 -8.19
C GLU A 1015 -40.66 49.81 -7.71
N THR A 1016 -41.15 49.50 -6.50
CA THR A 1016 -41.28 48.10 -6.04
C THR A 1016 -42.36 47.32 -6.80
N ASP A 1017 -43.46 47.96 -7.21
CA ASP A 1017 -44.51 47.31 -7.99
C ASP A 1017 -44.08 47.06 -9.45
N THR A 1018 -43.31 47.98 -10.06
CA THR A 1018 -42.72 47.77 -11.40
C THR A 1018 -41.59 46.73 -11.41
N ARG A 1019 -40.83 46.62 -10.32
CA ARG A 1019 -39.83 45.55 -10.12
C ARG A 1019 -40.50 44.17 -9.96
N ASN A 1020 -41.62 44.09 -9.25
CA ASN A 1020 -42.39 42.85 -9.14
C ASN A 1020 -43.04 42.47 -10.48
N ASP A 1021 -43.52 43.44 -11.27
CA ASP A 1021 -44.11 43.21 -12.60
C ASP A 1021 -43.06 42.80 -13.67
N LEU A 1022 -41.80 43.24 -13.52
CA LEU A 1022 -40.67 42.77 -14.31
C LEU A 1022 -40.18 41.37 -13.89
N GLN A 1023 -40.33 41.00 -12.61
CA GLN A 1023 -40.01 39.66 -12.12
C GLN A 1023 -41.03 38.62 -12.64
N THR A 1024 -42.32 38.94 -12.67
CA THR A 1024 -43.35 38.08 -13.31
C THR A 1024 -43.19 37.99 -14.83
N LYS A 1025 -42.75 39.06 -15.50
CA LYS A 1025 -42.42 39.01 -16.95
C LYS A 1025 -41.15 38.20 -17.24
N TYR A 1026 -40.16 38.22 -16.35
CA TYR A 1026 -38.96 37.39 -16.45
C TYR A 1026 -39.28 35.89 -16.28
N ASP A 1027 -40.14 35.54 -15.33
CA ASP A 1027 -40.55 34.15 -15.10
C ASP A 1027 -41.46 33.62 -16.23
N CYS A 1028 -42.30 34.48 -16.84
CA CYS A 1028 -43.09 34.14 -18.04
C CYS A 1028 -42.22 34.00 -19.31
N LEU A 1029 -41.20 34.86 -19.51
CA LEU A 1029 -40.23 34.73 -20.60
C LEU A 1029 -39.34 33.48 -20.47
N LYS A 1030 -39.10 33.01 -19.25
CA LYS A 1030 -38.33 31.79 -18.98
C LYS A 1030 -39.13 30.54 -19.36
N GLU A 1031 -40.44 30.53 -19.08
CA GLU A 1031 -41.36 29.48 -19.52
C GLU A 1031 -41.55 29.48 -21.05
N ASP A 1032 -41.61 30.66 -21.68
CA ASP A 1032 -41.63 30.79 -23.15
C ASP A 1032 -40.31 30.39 -23.81
N TRP A 1033 -39.16 30.63 -23.17
CA TRP A 1033 -37.84 30.21 -23.65
C TRP A 1033 -37.66 28.68 -23.58
N ASP A 1034 -38.15 28.04 -22.52
CA ASP A 1034 -38.14 26.58 -22.39
C ASP A 1034 -39.09 25.91 -23.42
N ASN A 1035 -40.23 26.55 -23.74
CA ASN A 1035 -41.15 26.10 -24.79
C ASN A 1035 -40.61 26.35 -26.22
N LEU A 1036 -39.91 27.46 -26.48
CA LEU A 1036 -39.23 27.74 -27.75
C LEU A 1036 -38.03 26.80 -27.97
N THR A 1037 -37.31 26.45 -26.91
CA THR A 1037 -36.17 25.51 -26.99
C THR A 1037 -36.62 24.08 -27.29
N ALA A 1038 -37.83 23.69 -26.87
CA ALA A 1038 -38.47 22.44 -27.26
C ALA A 1038 -38.97 22.45 -28.72
N LEU A 1039 -39.47 23.58 -29.22
CA LEU A 1039 -39.93 23.75 -30.61
C LEU A 1039 -38.76 23.80 -31.63
N VAL A 1040 -37.66 24.46 -31.27
CA VAL A 1040 -36.42 24.53 -32.08
C VAL A 1040 -35.70 23.17 -32.15
N LYS A 1041 -35.82 22.33 -31.11
CA LYS A 1041 -35.35 20.92 -31.15
C LYS A 1041 -36.18 20.08 -32.11
N ALA A 1042 -37.49 20.27 -32.16
CA ALA A 1042 -38.39 19.54 -33.08
C ALA A 1042 -38.23 19.96 -34.56
N GLU A 1043 -38.00 21.26 -34.85
CA GLU A 1043 -37.70 21.73 -36.23
C GLU A 1043 -36.27 21.38 -36.69
N SER A 1044 -35.27 21.37 -35.79
CA SER A 1044 -33.90 20.92 -36.09
C SER A 1044 -33.85 19.44 -36.51
N ASP A 1045 -34.65 18.59 -35.87
CA ASP A 1045 -34.69 17.16 -36.20
C ASP A 1045 -35.49 16.88 -37.49
N GLN A 1046 -36.44 17.74 -37.86
CA GLN A 1046 -37.11 17.71 -39.18
C GLN A 1046 -36.25 18.30 -40.32
N ALA A 1047 -35.36 19.26 -40.03
CA ALA A 1047 -34.43 19.85 -40.98
C ALA A 1047 -33.25 18.91 -41.31
N LYS A 1048 -32.72 18.16 -40.32
CA LYS A 1048 -31.69 17.13 -40.56
C LYS A 1048 -32.19 15.94 -41.41
N SER A 1049 -33.48 15.58 -41.28
CA SER A 1049 -34.14 14.58 -42.13
C SER A 1049 -34.36 15.06 -43.58
N ARG A 1050 -34.54 16.37 -43.81
CA ARG A 1050 -34.64 16.98 -45.16
C ARG A 1050 -33.28 17.17 -45.84
N ILE A 1051 -32.22 17.45 -45.09
CA ILE A 1051 -30.84 17.56 -45.61
C ILE A 1051 -30.30 16.19 -46.04
N SER A 1052 -30.58 15.12 -45.27
CA SER A 1052 -30.24 13.75 -45.69
C SER A 1052 -30.98 13.29 -46.96
N ARG A 1053 -32.17 13.83 -47.25
CA ARG A 1053 -32.90 13.58 -48.52
C ARG A 1053 -32.39 14.41 -49.69
N PHE A 1054 -31.78 15.57 -49.43
CA PHE A 1054 -31.16 16.41 -50.47
C PHE A 1054 -29.79 15.88 -50.91
N ASP A 1055 -28.98 15.33 -50.00
CA ASP A 1055 -27.69 14.70 -50.35
C ASP A 1055 -27.84 13.36 -51.09
N GLN A 1056 -28.98 12.69 -50.95
CA GLN A 1056 -29.29 11.47 -51.70
C GLN A 1056 -29.75 11.79 -53.14
N VAL A 1057 -30.45 12.91 -53.36
CA VAL A 1057 -30.82 13.43 -54.69
C VAL A 1057 -29.62 14.05 -55.43
N LEU A 1058 -28.62 14.59 -54.71
CA LEU A 1058 -27.39 15.13 -55.30
C LEU A 1058 -26.40 14.05 -55.74
N ASN A 1059 -26.45 12.86 -55.13
CA ASN A 1059 -25.65 11.70 -55.54
C ASN A 1059 -26.28 10.93 -56.73
N ASP A 1060 -27.60 10.96 -56.89
CA ASP A 1060 -28.29 10.41 -58.07
C ASP A 1060 -28.15 11.28 -59.34
N LEU A 1061 -27.70 12.53 -59.22
CA LEU A 1061 -27.36 13.43 -60.33
C LEU A 1061 -25.90 13.33 -60.80
N LYS A 1062 -25.06 12.49 -60.17
CA LYS A 1062 -23.66 12.22 -60.56
C LYS A 1062 -23.46 10.92 -61.33
N ALA A 1063 -24.54 10.23 -61.71
CA ALA A 1063 -24.48 9.06 -62.58
C ALA A 1063 -25.16 9.36 -63.93
N ILE A 1064 -24.34 9.27 -65.00
CA ILE A 1064 -24.69 9.05 -66.43
C ILE A 1064 -24.80 10.35 -67.29
N PRO A 1065 -24.23 10.43 -68.52
CA PRO A 1065 -22.87 10.10 -68.99
C PRO A 1065 -22.32 11.17 -69.99
N SER A 1066 -21.22 10.87 -70.70
CA SER A 1066 -20.70 11.47 -71.95
C SER A 1066 -19.56 12.49 -71.87
N SER A 1067 -18.35 11.99 -71.56
CA SER A 1067 -17.39 11.58 -72.61
C SER A 1067 -16.46 10.51 -72.07
#